data_AF-K9WB92-F1
#
_entry.id   AF-K9WB92-F1
#
_cell.length_a   1.000
_cell.length_b   1.000
_cell.length_c   1.000
_cell.angle_alpha   90.00
_cell.angle_beta   90.00
_cell.angle_gamma   90.00
#
_symmetry.space_group_name_H-M   'P 1'
#
loop_
_entity.id
_entity.type
_entity.pdbx_description
1 polymer ?
#
loop_
_entity_poly.entity_id
_entity_poly.type
_entity_poly.pdbx_seq_one_letter_code
_entity_poly.pdbx_strand_id
1 'polypeptide(L)'
;MDNLILIIGLIGLIVGSIAIWLNKQTNTRNRISHERAKNALLQFETRLDAIDRQLQQERTALPAELTTLPTQIETIQQNYSQLHSQVSELQTHVDTQDGERLQLNSQVAELQNQFLTIQQERSQLSSQLPQLQTDLEATTQEREDLSFQLLELQNQLETLTQEREQLHGQLSQLRQQMDGIQQESVPLHSEFAELQNQFLTIQQERSQLSSQLPQLQTQLEATTQEREDLNFQFLELQNQLETITQEREQLHGQLSQLRQQIDGVQQESVPLHSEFAELQNQWLNVQQERSQLDLQLPQLQQELETSNQVREYLNFQLLELQSQLETLTQEREYLSSQLSQLRQQIHSLTSEPAPLHSEFAELQNQLLNVQQERSQLDLQLPQLQQELETSNQEREYLNFQLLELQSQLETLTQEREYLSSQLSQLRQQIHSLTSEPTPLHSEFAELQNQWLNVQQERSQLDLQLPQLQSQFEQTQQASEYLNFQLPQLQSQLETLTQEREYLHSQLSELRQQIDSVQQERTPLQSEFTEVQNQLLTLQQERTQLHSQLSQLQRQLAQVSQEREQLRSQQSQLQNPLETLTSEPASNQPQPVEVPQPIDISPSDVTVSRNEGWIVSQQGQGDYRTIREAIRNAKEGDRIFIRPGLYQESLIIDKTLEIIGDGELEEIIIESEDSNCLRMQTESALVRGLTLSELGRHYTVDISQGQLILEDCNITANSNYSVVAIGGPTANPVIRRCHIYKGKWNGIWVSNNARGTVEDCNIFENGSSGVGIGQGAKLIIRRCQINQNGGKAIAVYNKGEATVEDCNLTGNAGGAWEIAQGGYVRSTRNVDDES
;
A
#
# COMPACT_ATOMS: atom_id res chain seq x y z
N MET A 1 -161.06 -100.85 -108.18
CA MET A 1 -161.74 -100.08 -107.12
C MET A 1 -162.59 -99.03 -107.80
N ASP A 2 -163.73 -99.37 -108.38
CA ASP A 2 -164.86 -100.24 -107.94
C ASP A 2 -165.94 -99.40 -107.28
N ASN A 3 -167.16 -99.50 -107.83
CA ASN A 3 -168.39 -98.83 -107.40
C ASN A 3 -168.35 -97.29 -107.45
N LEU A 4 -169.44 -96.58 -107.71
CA LEU A 4 -170.70 -96.90 -108.42
C LEU A 4 -170.99 -95.57 -109.18
N ILE A 5 -171.22 -95.52 -110.49
CA ILE A 5 -172.46 -95.93 -111.18
C ILE A 5 -173.70 -95.16 -110.65
N LEU A 6 -174.67 -94.96 -111.55
CA LEU A 6 -175.98 -94.33 -111.33
C LEU A 6 -176.00 -92.80 -111.18
N ILE A 7 -176.52 -92.19 -112.25
CA ILE A 7 -177.06 -90.83 -112.45
C ILE A 7 -176.10 -89.87 -113.17
N ILE A 8 -176.34 -89.44 -114.42
CA ILE A 8 -177.35 -89.78 -115.47
C ILE A 8 -176.61 -89.56 -116.83
N GLY A 9 -176.86 -90.25 -117.94
CA GLY A 9 -177.83 -91.33 -118.18
C GLY A 9 -178.91 -91.01 -119.21
N LEU A 10 -178.61 -90.47 -120.41
CA LEU A 10 -179.55 -90.40 -121.54
C LEU A 10 -178.80 -90.15 -122.89
N ILE A 11 -179.12 -90.94 -123.93
CA ILE A 11 -179.04 -90.68 -125.41
C ILE A 11 -177.73 -90.07 -125.99
N GLY A 12 -177.09 -90.58 -127.04
CA GLY A 12 -177.38 -91.70 -127.97
C GLY A 12 -176.15 -91.98 -128.86
N LEU A 13 -175.88 -93.20 -129.33
CA LEU A 13 -176.59 -94.02 -130.34
C LEU A 13 -176.32 -93.65 -131.82
N ILE A 14 -176.00 -94.69 -132.61
CA ILE A 14 -176.14 -94.83 -134.08
C ILE A 14 -174.96 -94.37 -135.00
N VAL A 15 -174.23 -95.38 -135.51
CA VAL A 15 -173.50 -95.47 -136.81
C VAL A 15 -172.22 -94.63 -137.03
N GLY A 16 -171.09 -95.19 -137.50
CA GLY A 16 -170.75 -96.61 -137.69
C GLY A 16 -169.60 -96.90 -138.68
N SER A 17 -169.02 -98.11 -138.58
CA SER A 17 -168.34 -98.93 -139.62
C SER A 17 -167.19 -98.33 -140.46
N ILE A 18 -166.09 -99.00 -140.80
CA ILE A 18 -165.61 -100.39 -140.62
C ILE A 18 -166.60 -101.49 -141.02
N ALA A 19 -166.61 -101.77 -142.32
CA ALA A 19 -166.80 -103.08 -142.93
C ALA A 19 -165.80 -103.12 -144.12
N ILE A 20 -164.86 -104.07 -144.16
CA ILE A 20 -165.01 -105.35 -144.87
C ILE A 20 -165.32 -105.09 -146.35
N TRP A 21 -164.28 -105.03 -147.19
CA TRP A 21 -163.78 -106.16 -147.99
C TRP A 21 -164.78 -106.59 -149.08
N LEU A 22 -164.36 -106.39 -150.33
CA LEU A 22 -165.16 -106.70 -151.51
C LEU A 22 -165.31 -108.20 -151.72
N ASN A 23 -166.55 -108.68 -151.77
CA ASN A 23 -166.88 -109.96 -152.41
C ASN A 23 -167.46 -109.78 -153.84
N LYS A 24 -167.10 -108.65 -154.52
CA LYS A 24 -166.84 -108.51 -155.98
C LYS A 24 -166.51 -107.05 -156.43
N GLN A 25 -165.21 -106.74 -156.65
CA GLN A 25 -164.65 -105.75 -157.63
C GLN A 25 -164.93 -104.21 -157.39
N THR A 26 -164.18 -103.18 -157.86
CA THR A 26 -162.98 -103.05 -158.74
C THR A 26 -162.17 -101.72 -158.55
N ASN A 27 -160.88 -101.71 -158.95
CA ASN A 27 -160.03 -100.63 -159.54
C ASN A 27 -159.74 -99.21 -158.92
N THR A 28 -158.46 -99.05 -158.50
CA THR A 28 -157.44 -98.01 -158.85
C THR A 28 -157.42 -96.53 -158.36
N ARG A 29 -156.24 -96.14 -157.79
CA ARG A 29 -155.39 -94.92 -158.04
C ARG A 29 -155.36 -93.71 -157.04
N ASN A 30 -154.35 -93.64 -156.14
CA ASN A 30 -153.43 -92.47 -155.89
C ASN A 30 -152.44 -92.68 -154.68
N ARG A 31 -151.33 -91.92 -154.61
CA ARG A 31 -150.23 -91.96 -153.59
C ARG A 31 -149.60 -90.56 -153.38
N ILE A 32 -148.87 -90.33 -152.26
CA ILE A 32 -147.61 -89.52 -152.08
C ILE A 32 -147.49 -88.63 -150.81
N SER A 33 -148.55 -88.03 -150.25
CA SER A 33 -148.38 -86.77 -149.48
C SER A 33 -148.03 -86.81 -147.97
N HIS A 34 -148.03 -87.95 -147.26
CA HIS A 34 -148.16 -87.93 -145.78
C HIS A 34 -146.87 -88.16 -144.94
N GLU A 35 -145.77 -88.71 -145.48
CA GLU A 35 -144.60 -89.04 -144.65
C GLU A 35 -143.84 -87.82 -144.07
N ARG A 36 -143.86 -86.67 -144.77
CA ARG A 36 -143.04 -85.50 -144.40
C ARG A 36 -143.39 -84.87 -143.04
N ALA A 37 -144.63 -85.06 -142.55
CA ALA A 37 -145.03 -84.52 -141.26
C ALA A 37 -144.33 -85.22 -140.08
N LYS A 38 -143.90 -86.47 -140.24
CA LYS A 38 -143.47 -87.33 -139.13
C LYS A 38 -142.08 -87.01 -138.58
N ASN A 39 -141.20 -86.40 -139.39
CA ASN A 39 -139.82 -86.09 -139.00
C ASN A 39 -139.64 -84.69 -138.39
N ALA A 40 -140.56 -83.75 -138.66
CA ALA A 40 -140.44 -82.38 -138.17
C ALA A 40 -140.75 -82.25 -136.67
N LEU A 41 -141.71 -83.04 -136.15
CA LEU A 41 -142.11 -83.04 -134.75
C LEU A 41 -140.98 -83.51 -133.81
N LEU A 42 -140.29 -84.59 -134.18
CA LEU A 42 -139.23 -85.20 -133.38
C LEU A 42 -138.04 -84.26 -133.12
N GLN A 43 -137.76 -83.31 -134.04
CA GLN A 43 -136.69 -82.33 -133.87
C GLN A 43 -137.02 -81.23 -132.85
N PHE A 44 -138.31 -80.98 -132.56
CA PHE A 44 -138.71 -79.97 -131.58
C PHE A 44 -138.61 -80.48 -130.13
N GLU A 45 -139.01 -81.73 -129.86
CA GLU A 45 -138.88 -82.32 -128.52
C GLU A 45 -137.41 -82.32 -128.05
N THR A 46 -136.47 -82.72 -128.90
CA THR A 46 -135.03 -82.72 -128.58
C THR A 46 -134.44 -81.33 -128.28
N ARG A 47 -135.13 -80.23 -128.60
CA ARG A 47 -134.68 -78.87 -128.26
C ARG A 47 -135.19 -78.37 -126.91
N LEU A 48 -136.26 -78.94 -126.36
CA LEU A 48 -136.77 -78.60 -125.03
C LEU A 48 -135.88 -79.21 -123.93
N ASP A 49 -135.57 -80.49 -124.05
CA ASP A 49 -134.63 -81.24 -123.17
C ASP A 49 -133.25 -80.58 -123.03
N ALA A 50 -132.80 -79.86 -124.07
CA ALA A 50 -131.52 -79.16 -124.07
C ALA A 50 -131.54 -77.88 -123.24
N ILE A 51 -132.66 -77.14 -123.25
CA ILE A 51 -132.81 -75.86 -122.52
C ILE A 51 -132.98 -76.12 -121.02
N ASP A 52 -133.76 -77.14 -120.65
CA ASP A 52 -134.06 -77.42 -119.24
C ASP A 52 -132.82 -77.85 -118.44
N ARG A 53 -131.88 -78.56 -119.09
CA ARG A 53 -130.56 -78.88 -118.50
C ARG A 53 -129.69 -77.64 -118.28
N GLN A 54 -129.73 -76.66 -119.17
CA GLN A 54 -128.93 -75.44 -119.06
C GLN A 54 -129.40 -74.58 -117.86
N LEU A 55 -130.71 -74.49 -117.66
CA LEU A 55 -131.31 -73.82 -116.49
C LEU A 55 -131.01 -74.53 -115.16
N GLN A 56 -130.91 -75.87 -115.15
CA GLN A 56 -130.42 -76.59 -113.97
C GLN A 56 -128.96 -76.26 -113.64
N GLN A 57 -128.11 -76.12 -114.66
CA GLN A 57 -126.66 -75.93 -114.48
C GLN A 57 -126.35 -74.57 -113.83
N GLU A 58 -126.91 -73.47 -114.35
CA GLU A 58 -126.74 -72.13 -113.75
C GLU A 58 -127.30 -72.06 -112.32
N ARG A 59 -128.46 -72.68 -112.07
CA ARG A 59 -129.09 -72.73 -110.74
C ARG A 59 -128.25 -73.46 -109.69
N THR A 60 -127.34 -74.35 -110.10
CA THR A 60 -126.40 -75.03 -109.19
C THR A 60 -125.11 -74.26 -108.91
N ALA A 61 -124.75 -73.25 -109.71
CA ALA A 61 -123.50 -72.49 -109.54
C ALA A 61 -123.63 -71.35 -108.51
N LEU A 62 -124.77 -70.65 -108.52
CA LEU A 62 -125.00 -69.43 -107.74
C LEU A 62 -124.76 -69.54 -106.21
N PRO A 63 -124.99 -70.69 -105.52
CA PRO A 63 -124.71 -70.81 -104.09
C PRO A 63 -123.23 -70.70 -103.71
N ALA A 64 -122.29 -70.96 -104.63
CA ALA A 64 -120.87 -70.99 -104.31
C ALA A 64 -120.29 -69.58 -104.01
N GLU A 65 -120.54 -68.61 -104.89
CA GLU A 65 -120.02 -67.24 -104.76
C GLU A 65 -120.59 -66.49 -103.54
N LEU A 66 -121.81 -66.85 -103.11
CA LEU A 66 -122.44 -66.30 -101.91
C LEU A 66 -121.77 -66.73 -100.59
N THR A 67 -120.93 -67.77 -100.60
CA THR A 67 -120.24 -68.26 -99.39
C THR A 67 -118.86 -67.63 -99.14
N THR A 68 -118.26 -66.98 -100.15
CA THR A 68 -116.89 -66.42 -100.05
C THR A 68 -116.84 -64.93 -99.69
N LEU A 69 -117.97 -64.24 -99.70
CA LEU A 69 -118.05 -62.81 -99.37
C LEU A 69 -117.79 -62.46 -97.89
N PRO A 70 -118.27 -63.24 -96.89
CA PRO A 70 -118.11 -62.89 -95.47
C PRO A 70 -116.64 -62.83 -95.00
N THR A 71 -115.79 -63.76 -95.44
CA THR A 71 -114.38 -63.83 -95.04
C THR A 71 -113.53 -62.69 -95.61
N GLN A 72 -113.93 -62.10 -96.75
CA GLN A 72 -113.30 -60.87 -97.26
C GLN A 72 -113.63 -59.65 -96.39
N ILE A 73 -114.88 -59.55 -95.90
CA ILE A 73 -115.30 -58.47 -94.99
C ILE A 73 -114.56 -58.57 -93.66
N GLU A 74 -114.45 -59.78 -93.09
CA GLU A 74 -113.73 -60.04 -91.83
C GLU A 74 -112.23 -59.67 -91.94
N THR A 75 -111.59 -59.99 -93.07
CA THR A 75 -110.19 -59.61 -93.34
C THR A 75 -110.01 -58.09 -93.41
N ILE A 76 -110.95 -57.37 -94.04
CA ILE A 76 -110.92 -55.90 -94.12
C ILE A 76 -111.16 -55.27 -92.73
N GLN A 77 -112.01 -55.85 -91.90
CA GLN A 77 -112.24 -55.39 -90.52
C GLN A 77 -111.00 -55.57 -89.64
N GLN A 78 -110.27 -56.68 -89.78
CA GLN A 78 -108.99 -56.87 -89.08
C GLN A 78 -107.96 -55.80 -89.49
N ASN A 79 -107.78 -55.58 -90.79
CA ASN A 79 -106.87 -54.53 -91.30
C ASN A 79 -107.26 -53.12 -90.82
N TYR A 80 -108.57 -52.80 -90.77
CA TYR A 80 -109.06 -51.52 -90.24
C TYR A 80 -108.74 -51.35 -88.75
N SER A 81 -108.97 -52.39 -87.93
CA SER A 81 -108.67 -52.34 -86.50
C SER A 81 -107.16 -52.22 -86.22
N GLN A 82 -106.31 -52.89 -87.00
CA GLN A 82 -104.86 -52.79 -86.88
C GLN A 82 -104.35 -51.40 -87.27
N LEU A 83 -104.86 -50.83 -88.36
CA LEU A 83 -104.52 -49.46 -88.78
C LEU A 83 -104.99 -48.42 -87.74
N HIS A 84 -106.18 -48.59 -87.16
CA HIS A 84 -106.69 -47.72 -86.10
C HIS A 84 -105.81 -47.77 -84.84
N SER A 85 -105.32 -48.96 -84.47
CA SER A 85 -104.33 -49.12 -83.39
C SER A 85 -103.04 -48.35 -83.66
N GLN A 86 -102.49 -48.46 -84.87
CA GLN A 86 -101.25 -47.75 -85.26
C GLN A 86 -101.43 -46.22 -85.25
N VAL A 87 -102.59 -45.71 -85.67
CA VAL A 87 -102.91 -44.28 -85.57
C VAL A 87 -103.00 -43.83 -84.11
N SER A 88 -103.56 -44.66 -83.22
CA SER A 88 -103.62 -44.37 -81.78
C SER A 88 -102.23 -44.39 -81.13
N GLU A 89 -101.35 -45.32 -81.49
CA GLU A 89 -99.96 -45.36 -81.00
C GLU A 89 -99.18 -44.12 -81.47
N LEU A 90 -99.28 -43.76 -82.75
CA LEU A 90 -98.64 -42.55 -83.30
C LEU A 90 -99.14 -41.27 -82.63
N GLN A 91 -100.44 -41.16 -82.32
CA GLN A 91 -100.97 -40.01 -81.59
C GLN A 91 -100.35 -39.91 -80.19
N THR A 92 -100.31 -41.01 -79.41
CA THR A 92 -99.68 -40.98 -78.08
C THR A 92 -98.18 -40.66 -78.13
N HIS A 93 -97.49 -41.01 -79.22
CA HIS A 93 -96.08 -40.65 -79.44
C HIS A 93 -95.91 -39.15 -79.72
N VAL A 94 -96.80 -38.55 -80.52
CA VAL A 94 -96.84 -37.10 -80.74
C VAL A 94 -97.17 -36.35 -79.45
N ASP A 95 -98.18 -36.78 -78.70
CA ASP A 95 -98.57 -36.17 -77.42
C ASP A 95 -97.40 -36.22 -76.40
N THR A 96 -96.62 -37.30 -76.41
CA THR A 96 -95.42 -37.45 -75.58
C THR A 96 -94.32 -36.47 -76.00
N GLN A 97 -94.04 -36.34 -77.31
CA GLN A 97 -93.01 -35.43 -77.83
C GLN A 97 -93.38 -33.95 -77.64
N ASP A 98 -94.67 -33.59 -77.73
CA ASP A 98 -95.14 -32.24 -77.38
C ASP A 98 -94.94 -31.96 -75.88
N GLY A 99 -95.14 -32.95 -75.01
CA GLY A 99 -94.81 -32.88 -73.59
C GLY A 99 -93.32 -32.66 -73.32
N GLU A 100 -92.44 -33.45 -73.96
CA GLU A 100 -90.98 -33.27 -73.87
C GLU A 100 -90.54 -31.88 -74.37
N ARG A 101 -91.12 -31.39 -75.48
CA ARG A 101 -90.81 -30.05 -76.01
C ARG A 101 -91.26 -28.93 -75.05
N LEU A 102 -92.39 -29.09 -74.38
CA LEU A 102 -92.85 -28.14 -73.36
C LEU A 102 -91.89 -28.11 -72.15
N GLN A 103 -91.43 -29.28 -71.69
CA GLN A 103 -90.46 -29.37 -70.60
C GLN A 103 -89.10 -28.74 -70.99
N LEU A 104 -88.61 -29.01 -72.20
CA LEU A 104 -87.36 -28.42 -72.70
C LEU A 104 -87.47 -26.88 -72.82
N ASN A 105 -88.61 -26.37 -73.28
CA ASN A 105 -88.88 -24.93 -73.32
C ASN A 105 -88.86 -24.28 -71.91
N SER A 106 -89.37 -24.96 -70.87
CA SER A 106 -89.26 -24.44 -69.50
C SER A 106 -87.81 -24.40 -68.99
N GLN A 107 -86.99 -25.40 -69.33
CA GLN A 107 -85.56 -25.40 -68.96
C GLN A 107 -84.78 -24.30 -69.69
N VAL A 108 -85.10 -24.03 -70.95
CA VAL A 108 -84.51 -22.90 -71.70
C VAL A 108 -84.87 -21.56 -71.07
N ALA A 109 -86.12 -21.37 -70.64
CA ALA A 109 -86.54 -20.15 -69.94
C ALA A 109 -85.86 -19.99 -68.56
N GLU A 110 -85.65 -21.09 -67.82
CA GLU A 110 -84.92 -21.08 -66.54
C GLU A 110 -83.44 -20.71 -66.74
N LEU A 111 -82.76 -21.30 -67.73
CA LEU A 111 -81.38 -20.97 -68.09
C LEU A 111 -81.22 -19.52 -68.57
N GLN A 112 -82.22 -18.98 -69.29
CA GLN A 112 -82.24 -17.56 -69.69
C GLN A 112 -82.32 -16.63 -68.48
N ASN A 113 -83.14 -16.96 -67.47
CA ASN A 113 -83.20 -16.19 -66.22
C ASN A 113 -81.88 -16.27 -65.45
N GLN A 114 -81.28 -17.46 -65.32
CA GLN A 114 -79.97 -17.63 -64.67
C GLN A 114 -78.86 -16.82 -65.37
N PHE A 115 -78.85 -16.80 -66.71
CA PHE A 115 -77.91 -15.99 -67.49
C PHE A 115 -78.09 -14.49 -67.23
N LEU A 116 -79.34 -14.01 -67.15
CA LEU A 116 -79.63 -12.61 -66.81
C LEU A 116 -79.17 -12.25 -65.38
N THR A 117 -79.35 -13.12 -64.40
CA THR A 117 -78.83 -12.94 -63.03
C THR A 117 -77.30 -12.83 -63.03
N ILE A 118 -76.60 -13.76 -63.68
CA ILE A 118 -75.12 -13.73 -63.79
C ILE A 118 -74.65 -12.47 -64.53
N GLN A 119 -75.39 -12.00 -65.54
CA GLN A 119 -75.08 -10.75 -66.23
C GLN A 119 -75.26 -9.51 -65.34
N GLN A 120 -76.28 -9.51 -64.46
CA GLN A 120 -76.48 -8.47 -63.45
C GLN A 120 -75.37 -8.48 -62.40
N GLU A 121 -75.04 -9.64 -61.81
CA GLU A 121 -73.93 -9.81 -60.85
C GLU A 121 -72.60 -9.32 -61.44
N ARG A 122 -72.30 -9.69 -62.69
CA ARG A 122 -71.08 -9.22 -63.39
C ARG A 122 -71.09 -7.70 -63.61
N SER A 123 -72.25 -7.09 -63.81
CA SER A 123 -72.37 -5.63 -63.92
C SER A 123 -72.15 -4.93 -62.58
N GLN A 124 -72.64 -5.50 -61.47
CA GLN A 124 -72.42 -5.00 -60.12
C GLN A 124 -70.94 -5.07 -59.75
N LEU A 125 -70.28 -6.23 -59.93
CA LEU A 125 -68.84 -6.38 -59.73
C LEU A 125 -68.02 -5.41 -60.60
N SER A 126 -68.41 -5.23 -61.87
CA SER A 126 -67.76 -4.26 -62.77
C SER A 126 -67.97 -2.79 -62.35
N SER A 127 -68.99 -2.49 -61.54
CA SER A 127 -69.24 -1.15 -60.99
C SER A 127 -68.53 -0.90 -59.66
N GLN A 128 -68.17 -1.96 -58.93
CA GLN A 128 -67.40 -1.89 -57.68
C GLN A 128 -65.88 -1.83 -57.92
N LEU A 129 -65.39 -2.39 -59.04
CA LEU A 129 -63.97 -2.42 -59.38
C LEU A 129 -63.27 -1.03 -59.31
N PRO A 130 -63.85 0.08 -59.83
CA PRO A 130 -63.20 1.39 -59.77
C PRO A 130 -63.09 1.94 -58.34
N GLN A 131 -64.10 1.70 -57.49
CA GLN A 131 -64.04 2.12 -56.08
C GLN A 131 -62.94 1.35 -55.34
N LEU A 132 -62.85 0.04 -55.53
CA LEU A 132 -61.79 -0.79 -54.95
C LEU A 132 -60.39 -0.39 -55.44
N GLN A 133 -60.26 0.13 -56.68
CA GLN A 133 -59.02 0.71 -57.18
C GLN A 133 -58.69 2.04 -56.49
N THR A 134 -59.66 2.95 -56.35
CA THR A 134 -59.48 4.21 -55.61
C THR A 134 -59.15 3.98 -54.13
N ASP A 135 -59.82 3.03 -53.47
CA ASP A 135 -59.57 2.68 -52.07
C ASP A 135 -58.16 2.07 -51.89
N LEU A 136 -57.70 1.26 -52.85
CA LEU A 136 -56.34 0.71 -52.88
C LEU A 136 -55.27 1.78 -53.13
N GLU A 137 -55.52 2.72 -54.04
CA GLU A 137 -54.63 3.88 -54.30
C GLU A 137 -54.53 4.77 -53.05
N ALA A 138 -55.66 5.07 -52.39
CA ALA A 138 -55.68 5.82 -51.14
C ALA A 138 -54.91 5.11 -50.01
N THR A 139 -55.17 3.81 -49.80
CA THR A 139 -54.45 2.99 -48.80
C THR A 139 -52.94 2.90 -49.11
N THR A 140 -52.57 2.94 -50.39
CA THR A 140 -51.17 2.95 -50.83
C THR A 140 -50.50 4.29 -50.48
N GLN A 141 -51.18 5.42 -50.71
CA GLN A 141 -50.70 6.75 -50.31
C GLN A 141 -50.58 6.88 -48.80
N GLU A 142 -51.59 6.47 -48.02
CA GLU A 142 -51.54 6.49 -46.54
C GLU A 142 -50.35 5.70 -45.99
N ARG A 143 -50.04 4.54 -46.60
CA ARG A 143 -48.87 3.73 -46.23
C ARG A 143 -47.55 4.42 -46.59
N GLU A 144 -47.48 5.14 -47.70
CA GLU A 144 -46.28 5.88 -48.10
C GLU A 144 -46.06 7.11 -47.22
N ASP A 145 -47.11 7.89 -46.93
CA ASP A 145 -47.08 9.00 -45.98
C ASP A 145 -46.65 8.54 -44.57
N LEU A 146 -47.18 7.40 -44.10
CA LEU A 146 -46.78 6.80 -42.82
C LEU A 146 -45.32 6.29 -42.86
N SER A 147 -44.84 5.80 -44.00
CA SER A 147 -43.44 5.40 -44.18
C SER A 147 -42.49 6.61 -44.14
N PHE A 148 -42.91 7.78 -44.65
CA PHE A 148 -42.14 9.02 -44.50
C PHE A 148 -42.12 9.49 -43.04
N GLN A 149 -43.25 9.45 -42.33
CA GLN A 149 -43.31 9.78 -40.91
C GLN A 149 -42.43 8.86 -40.05
N LEU A 150 -42.40 7.55 -40.36
CA LEU A 150 -41.52 6.60 -39.67
C LEU A 150 -40.04 6.91 -39.92
N LEU A 151 -39.65 7.30 -41.13
CA LEU A 151 -38.28 7.69 -41.47
C LEU A 151 -37.89 9.01 -40.77
N GLU A 152 -38.79 9.99 -40.70
CA GLU A 152 -38.56 11.22 -39.94
C GLU A 152 -38.38 10.93 -38.44
N LEU A 153 -39.24 10.10 -37.85
CA LEU A 153 -39.17 9.71 -36.44
C LEU A 153 -37.88 8.91 -36.12
N GLN A 154 -37.41 8.08 -37.06
CA GLN A 154 -36.12 7.38 -36.95
C GLN A 154 -34.95 8.37 -36.93
N ASN A 155 -34.92 9.35 -37.83
CA ASN A 155 -33.88 10.39 -37.84
C ASN A 155 -33.90 11.21 -36.54
N GLN A 156 -35.08 11.57 -36.03
CA GLN A 156 -35.23 12.27 -34.74
C GLN A 156 -34.72 11.43 -33.55
N LEU A 157 -34.99 10.12 -33.54
CA LEU A 157 -34.46 9.19 -32.54
C LEU A 157 -32.94 9.04 -32.62
N GLU A 158 -32.35 9.07 -33.82
CA GLU A 158 -30.90 9.05 -33.99
C GLU A 158 -30.25 10.34 -33.46
N THR A 159 -30.79 11.52 -33.78
CA THR A 159 -30.28 12.78 -33.23
C THR A 159 -30.40 12.86 -31.71
N LEU A 160 -31.54 12.45 -31.14
CA LEU A 160 -31.73 12.39 -29.68
C LEU A 160 -30.80 11.37 -29.01
N THR A 161 -30.41 10.31 -29.71
CA THR A 161 -29.42 9.32 -29.23
C THR A 161 -28.03 9.94 -29.17
N GLN A 162 -27.62 10.68 -30.22
CA GLN A 162 -26.35 11.39 -30.28
C GLN A 162 -26.27 12.51 -29.21
N GLU A 163 -27.33 13.31 -29.03
CA GLU A 163 -27.41 14.32 -27.96
C GLU A 163 -27.29 13.69 -26.56
N ARG A 164 -27.97 12.56 -26.32
CA ARG A 164 -27.88 11.81 -25.06
C ARG A 164 -26.47 11.30 -24.80
N GLU A 165 -25.77 10.82 -25.83
CA GLU A 165 -24.38 10.35 -25.71
C GLU A 165 -23.41 11.50 -25.44
N GLN A 166 -23.59 12.65 -26.10
CA GLN A 166 -22.83 13.87 -25.80
C GLN A 166 -23.06 14.35 -24.36
N LEU A 167 -24.30 14.39 -23.89
CA LEU A 167 -24.65 14.74 -22.50
C LEU A 167 -24.08 13.72 -21.50
N HIS A 168 -24.05 12.43 -21.84
CA HIS A 168 -23.44 11.40 -21.00
C HIS A 168 -21.92 11.58 -20.90
N GLY A 169 -21.25 11.92 -22.00
CA GLY A 169 -19.83 12.29 -22.02
C GLY A 169 -19.53 13.52 -21.16
N GLN A 170 -20.34 14.57 -21.27
CA GLN A 170 -20.23 15.78 -20.43
C GLN A 170 -20.44 15.47 -18.94
N LEU A 171 -21.44 14.66 -18.59
CA LEU A 171 -21.66 14.21 -17.20
C LEU A 171 -20.49 13.37 -16.68
N SER A 172 -19.88 12.52 -17.51
CA SER A 172 -18.69 11.76 -17.14
C SER A 172 -17.48 12.65 -16.88
N GLN A 173 -17.26 13.67 -17.71
CA GLN A 173 -16.19 14.67 -17.52
C GLN A 173 -16.42 15.50 -16.25
N LEU A 174 -17.64 15.99 -16.02
CA LEU A 174 -17.99 16.78 -14.83
C LEU A 174 -17.85 15.94 -13.55
N ARG A 175 -18.19 14.64 -13.61
CA ARG A 175 -17.99 13.71 -12.50
C ARG A 175 -16.50 13.45 -12.23
N GLN A 176 -15.70 13.23 -13.26
CA GLN A 176 -14.25 13.09 -13.14
C GLN A 176 -13.59 14.36 -12.55
N GLN A 177 -14.10 15.55 -12.88
CA GLN A 177 -13.66 16.82 -12.28
C GLN A 177 -14.03 16.91 -10.79
N MET A 178 -15.26 16.52 -10.40
CA MET A 178 -15.64 16.46 -8.99
C MET A 178 -14.83 15.41 -8.21
N ASP A 179 -14.62 14.22 -8.78
CA ASP A 179 -13.83 13.15 -8.17
C ASP A 179 -12.36 13.58 -8.01
N GLY A 180 -11.82 14.37 -8.95
CA GLY A 180 -10.50 15.00 -8.87
C GLY A 180 -10.41 16.03 -7.74
N ILE A 181 -11.29 17.02 -7.72
CA ILE A 181 -11.36 18.04 -6.65
C ILE A 181 -11.57 17.38 -5.27
N GLN A 182 -12.36 16.31 -5.20
CA GLN A 182 -12.55 15.55 -3.98
C GLN A 182 -11.28 14.79 -3.57
N GLN A 183 -10.55 14.17 -4.51
CA GLN A 183 -9.25 13.56 -4.25
C GLN A 183 -8.14 14.56 -3.89
N GLU A 184 -8.21 15.82 -4.33
CA GLU A 184 -7.31 16.90 -3.89
C GLU A 184 -7.66 17.40 -2.49
N SER A 185 -8.96 17.46 -2.14
CA SER A 185 -9.42 17.94 -0.83
C SER A 185 -9.03 17.03 0.35
N VAL A 186 -8.89 15.71 0.12
CA VAL A 186 -8.51 14.73 1.16
C VAL A 186 -7.08 14.94 1.68
N PRO A 187 -6.01 14.95 0.85
CA PRO A 187 -4.64 15.18 1.31
C PRO A 187 -4.50 16.57 1.96
N LEU A 188 -5.09 17.62 1.36
CA LEU A 188 -5.12 18.96 1.97
C LEU A 188 -5.76 18.99 3.36
N HIS A 189 -6.78 18.16 3.62
CA HIS A 189 -7.38 18.07 4.95
C HIS A 189 -6.48 17.32 5.96
N SER A 190 -5.77 16.28 5.52
CA SER A 190 -4.76 15.62 6.37
C SER A 190 -3.53 16.49 6.62
N GLU A 191 -3.01 17.22 5.63
CA GLU A 191 -1.92 18.18 5.79
C GLU A 191 -2.30 19.29 6.76
N PHE A 192 -3.52 19.83 6.66
CA PHE A 192 -4.03 20.82 7.61
C PHE A 192 -4.12 20.27 9.04
N ALA A 193 -4.63 19.03 9.20
CA ALA A 193 -4.69 18.37 10.50
C ALA A 193 -3.30 18.06 11.07
N GLU A 194 -2.33 17.71 10.22
CA GLU A 194 -0.95 17.47 10.62
C GLU A 194 -0.24 18.77 11.03
N LEU A 195 -0.36 19.85 10.24
CA LEU A 195 0.11 21.19 10.63
C LEU A 195 -0.51 21.65 11.95
N GLN A 196 -1.80 21.39 12.16
CA GLN A 196 -2.49 21.74 13.40
C GLN A 196 -1.94 20.96 14.61
N ASN A 197 -1.63 19.67 14.44
CA ASN A 197 -0.98 18.86 15.47
C ASN A 197 0.47 19.32 15.73
N GLN A 198 1.26 19.58 14.68
CA GLN A 198 2.62 20.12 14.80
C GLN A 198 2.62 21.46 15.53
N PHE A 199 1.69 22.37 15.22
CA PHE A 199 1.53 23.64 15.93
C PHE A 199 1.16 23.46 17.41
N LEU A 200 0.33 22.47 17.76
CA LEU A 200 0.02 22.15 19.15
C LEU A 200 1.23 21.59 19.91
N THR A 201 2.02 20.69 19.28
CA THR A 201 3.28 20.19 19.85
C THR A 201 4.28 21.34 20.08
N ILE A 202 4.49 22.20 19.08
CA ILE A 202 5.38 23.37 19.18
C ILE A 202 4.90 24.34 20.28
N GLN A 203 3.58 24.52 20.47
CA GLN A 203 3.07 25.28 21.63
C GLN A 203 3.40 24.62 22.97
N GLN A 204 3.24 23.29 23.08
CA GLN A 204 3.57 22.55 24.30
C GLN A 204 5.07 22.63 24.61
N GLU A 205 5.94 22.36 23.64
CA GLU A 205 7.40 22.51 23.76
C GLU A 205 7.80 23.94 24.17
N ARG A 206 7.23 24.96 23.52
CA ARG A 206 7.49 26.36 23.87
C ARG A 206 7.01 26.70 25.28
N SER A 207 5.92 26.09 25.76
CA SER A 207 5.47 26.25 27.16
C SER A 207 6.40 25.57 28.16
N GLN A 208 6.94 24.39 27.81
CA GLN A 208 7.88 23.66 28.65
C GLN A 208 9.22 24.41 28.75
N LEU A 209 9.78 24.84 27.62
CA LEU A 209 10.98 25.70 27.57
C LEU A 209 10.77 27.01 28.34
N SER A 210 9.61 27.65 28.18
CA SER A 210 9.28 28.86 28.96
C SER A 210 9.12 28.61 30.46
N SER A 211 8.89 27.37 30.91
CA SER A 211 8.85 27.00 32.33
C SER A 211 10.22 26.61 32.91
N GLN A 212 11.16 26.20 32.04
CA GLN A 212 12.55 25.90 32.39
C GLN A 212 13.43 27.15 32.43
N LEU A 213 13.13 28.16 31.60
CA LEU A 213 13.90 29.41 31.52
C LEU A 213 14.17 30.08 32.89
N PRO A 214 13.18 30.20 33.82
CA PRO A 214 13.44 30.78 35.14
C PRO A 214 14.37 29.93 36.01
N GLN A 215 14.29 28.59 35.90
CA GLN A 215 15.17 27.68 36.66
C GLN A 215 16.61 27.79 36.18
N LEU A 216 16.83 27.85 34.87
CA LEU A 216 18.15 28.10 34.27
C LEU A 216 18.70 29.48 34.62
N GLN A 217 17.84 30.51 34.70
CA GLN A 217 18.23 31.85 35.18
C GLN A 217 18.68 31.82 36.64
N THR A 218 17.91 31.20 37.54
CA THR A 218 18.31 31.07 38.96
C THR A 218 19.57 30.23 39.14
N GLN A 219 19.78 29.18 38.33
CA GLN A 219 21.04 28.43 38.33
C GLN A 219 22.22 29.28 37.85
N LEU A 220 22.06 30.06 36.78
CA LEU A 220 23.09 30.96 36.28
C LEU A 220 23.44 32.06 37.29
N GLU A 221 22.44 32.63 37.97
CA GLU A 221 22.65 33.60 39.06
C GLU A 221 23.41 32.96 40.24
N ALA A 222 23.02 31.77 40.67
CA ALA A 222 23.71 31.03 41.74
C ALA A 222 25.17 30.73 41.39
N THR A 223 25.45 30.16 40.21
CA THR A 223 26.82 29.87 39.75
C THR A 223 27.64 31.16 39.53
N THR A 224 26.99 32.28 39.20
CA THR A 224 27.66 33.59 39.11
C THR A 224 28.06 34.09 40.51
N GLN A 225 27.19 33.96 41.50
CA GLN A 225 27.50 34.31 42.90
C GLN A 225 28.61 33.42 43.47
N GLU A 226 28.54 32.09 43.28
CA GLU A 226 29.60 31.15 43.70
C GLU A 226 30.97 31.54 43.12
N ARG A 227 31.00 31.94 41.84
CA ARG A 227 32.23 32.41 41.17
C ARG A 227 32.74 33.74 41.75
N GLU A 228 31.86 34.66 42.13
CA GLU A 228 32.25 35.94 42.75
C GLU A 228 32.76 35.74 44.18
N ASP A 229 32.12 34.88 44.97
CA ASP A 229 32.57 34.48 46.30
C ASP A 229 33.95 33.78 46.25
N LEU A 230 34.14 32.87 45.30
CA LEU A 230 35.41 32.17 45.09
C LEU A 230 36.53 33.11 44.62
N ASN A 231 36.21 34.11 43.78
CA ASN A 231 37.15 35.15 43.37
C ASN A 231 37.53 36.08 44.54
N PHE A 232 36.61 36.33 45.48
CA PHE A 232 36.91 37.06 46.71
C PHE A 232 37.87 36.27 47.63
N GLN A 233 37.63 34.96 47.79
CA GLN A 233 38.53 34.06 48.54
C GLN A 233 39.92 33.99 47.90
N PHE A 234 40.01 33.91 46.56
CA PHE A 234 41.28 33.94 45.84
C PHE A 234 42.07 35.23 46.11
N LEU A 235 41.39 36.39 46.12
CA LEU A 235 42.01 37.68 46.41
C LEU A 235 42.47 37.77 47.87
N GLU A 236 41.73 37.18 48.82
CA GLU A 236 42.17 37.10 50.22
C GLU A 236 43.42 36.22 50.36
N LEU A 237 43.43 35.03 49.77
CA LEU A 237 44.59 34.12 49.71
C LEU A 237 45.82 34.80 49.07
N GLN A 238 45.61 35.61 48.02
CA GLN A 238 46.70 36.37 47.39
C GLN A 238 47.31 37.40 48.36
N ASN A 239 46.48 38.15 49.10
CA ASN A 239 46.96 39.09 50.12
C ASN A 239 47.67 38.38 51.29
N GLN A 240 47.16 37.23 51.73
CA GLN A 240 47.80 36.41 52.76
C GLN A 240 49.19 35.91 52.30
N LEU A 241 49.30 35.47 51.03
CA LEU A 241 50.56 34.98 50.47
C LEU A 241 51.59 36.11 50.26
N GLU A 242 51.15 37.31 49.89
CA GLU A 242 52.02 38.50 49.88
C GLU A 242 52.50 38.86 51.30
N THR A 243 51.61 38.82 52.30
CA THR A 243 51.95 39.06 53.72
C THR A 243 53.02 38.08 54.21
N ILE A 244 52.81 36.77 53.98
CA ILE A 244 53.77 35.71 54.34
C ILE A 244 55.11 35.90 53.59
N THR A 245 55.09 36.43 52.36
CA THR A 245 56.31 36.74 51.61
C THR A 245 57.10 37.87 52.25
N GLN A 246 56.43 38.94 52.70
CA GLN A 246 57.06 40.05 53.43
C GLN A 246 57.61 39.60 54.79
N GLU A 247 56.87 38.80 55.56
CA GLU A 247 57.36 38.20 56.82
C GLU A 247 58.61 37.35 56.60
N ARG A 248 58.64 36.53 55.54
CA ARG A 248 59.80 35.70 55.17
C ARG A 248 61.02 36.55 54.82
N GLU A 249 60.84 37.68 54.11
CA GLU A 249 61.94 38.61 53.82
C GLU A 249 62.46 39.30 55.08
N GLN A 250 61.57 39.72 56.00
CA GLN A 250 61.97 40.27 57.29
C GLN A 250 62.76 39.24 58.13
N LEU A 251 62.29 37.99 58.21
CA LEU A 251 63.00 36.90 58.90
C LEU A 251 64.36 36.59 58.26
N HIS A 252 64.47 36.64 56.93
CA HIS A 252 65.74 36.49 56.23
C HIS A 252 66.73 37.61 56.56
N GLY A 253 66.24 38.86 56.63
CA GLY A 253 67.03 40.01 57.09
C GLY A 253 67.51 39.86 58.54
N GLN A 254 66.64 39.40 59.45
CA GLN A 254 67.01 39.13 60.84
C GLN A 254 68.05 38.00 60.97
N LEU A 255 67.91 36.91 60.21
CA LEU A 255 68.90 35.83 60.18
C LEU A 255 70.28 36.30 59.66
N SER A 256 70.29 37.20 58.67
CA SER A 256 71.52 37.82 58.16
C SER A 256 72.22 38.67 59.23
N GLN A 257 71.46 39.49 59.97
CA GLN A 257 71.98 40.29 61.10
C GLN A 257 72.50 39.42 62.24
N LEU A 258 71.75 38.37 62.62
CA LEU A 258 72.16 37.46 63.69
C LEU A 258 73.44 36.69 63.33
N ARG A 259 73.60 36.31 62.05
CA ARG A 259 74.82 35.68 61.54
C ARG A 259 76.02 36.63 61.62
N GLN A 260 75.86 37.88 61.20
CA GLN A 260 76.89 38.91 61.35
C GLN A 260 77.29 39.17 62.81
N GLN A 261 76.35 39.06 63.76
CA GLN A 261 76.65 39.14 65.20
C GLN A 261 77.45 37.92 65.69
N ILE A 262 77.11 36.71 65.23
CA ILE A 262 77.86 35.49 65.55
C ILE A 262 79.29 35.58 65.00
N ASP A 263 79.47 36.01 63.75
CA ASP A 263 80.78 36.19 63.13
C ASP A 263 81.64 37.22 63.91
N GLY A 264 81.01 38.31 64.40
CA GLY A 264 81.66 39.31 65.25
C GLY A 264 82.12 38.75 66.60
N VAL A 265 81.23 38.07 67.33
CA VAL A 265 81.57 37.43 68.62
C VAL A 265 82.63 36.35 68.45
N GLN A 266 82.64 35.63 67.32
CA GLN A 266 83.72 34.69 67.00
C GLN A 266 85.07 35.40 66.86
N GLN A 267 85.14 36.56 66.19
CA GLN A 267 86.38 37.33 66.08
C GLN A 267 86.85 37.93 67.42
N GLU A 268 85.93 38.33 68.31
CA GLU A 268 86.28 38.78 69.67
C GLU A 268 86.76 37.63 70.58
N SER A 269 86.30 36.39 70.35
CA SER A 269 86.69 35.25 71.19
C SER A 269 88.15 34.79 71.00
N VAL A 270 88.73 35.01 69.81
CA VAL A 270 90.12 34.62 69.48
C VAL A 270 91.17 35.34 70.35
N PRO A 271 91.22 36.69 70.45
CA PRO A 271 92.18 37.36 71.33
C PRO A 271 91.94 37.04 72.81
N LEU A 272 90.68 36.96 73.27
CA LEU A 272 90.35 36.58 74.65
C LEU A 272 90.89 35.19 75.03
N HIS A 273 90.87 34.23 74.10
CA HIS A 273 91.46 32.91 74.34
C HIS A 273 93.00 32.97 74.47
N SER A 274 93.65 33.86 73.72
CA SER A 274 95.10 34.08 73.84
C SER A 274 95.50 34.79 75.15
N GLU A 275 94.72 35.79 75.60
CA GLU A 275 94.93 36.45 76.90
C GLU A 275 94.73 35.46 78.07
N PHE A 276 93.72 34.58 77.98
CA PHE A 276 93.50 33.54 78.99
C PHE A 276 94.66 32.55 79.06
N ALA A 277 95.20 32.12 77.91
CA ALA A 277 96.37 31.25 77.86
C ALA A 277 97.62 31.93 78.44
N GLU A 278 97.81 33.23 78.21
CA GLU A 278 98.93 33.98 78.80
C GLU A 278 98.80 34.10 80.33
N LEU A 279 97.60 34.43 80.84
CA LEU A 279 97.28 34.44 82.27
C LEU A 279 97.48 33.06 82.94
N GLN A 280 97.13 31.98 82.26
CA GLN A 280 97.32 30.61 82.77
C GLN A 280 98.82 30.26 82.91
N ASN A 281 99.65 30.68 81.96
CA ASN A 281 101.11 30.52 82.05
C ASN A 281 101.72 31.39 83.17
N GLN A 282 101.24 32.62 83.35
CA GLN A 282 101.67 33.49 84.47
C GLN A 282 101.34 32.85 85.83
N TRP A 283 100.14 32.27 85.99
CA TRP A 283 99.74 31.57 87.22
C TRP A 283 100.64 30.35 87.51
N LEU A 284 100.98 29.56 86.48
CA LEU A 284 101.83 28.38 86.63
C LEU A 284 103.25 28.75 87.11
N ASN A 285 103.82 29.84 86.58
CA ASN A 285 105.11 30.36 87.03
C ASN A 285 105.08 30.76 88.53
N VAL A 286 104.05 31.50 88.95
CA VAL A 286 103.86 31.89 90.36
C VAL A 286 103.68 30.67 91.27
N GLN A 287 103.04 29.60 90.79
CA GLN A 287 102.93 28.35 91.55
C GLN A 287 104.30 27.64 91.70
N GLN A 288 105.15 27.67 90.68
CA GLN A 288 106.52 27.14 90.76
C GLN A 288 107.42 27.96 91.68
N GLU A 289 107.38 29.29 91.60
CA GLU A 289 108.14 30.17 92.52
C GLU A 289 107.75 29.91 93.98
N ARG A 290 106.44 29.76 94.24
CA ARG A 290 105.93 29.41 95.57
C ARG A 290 106.44 28.05 96.05
N SER A 291 106.43 27.02 95.21
CA SER A 291 106.91 25.68 95.63
C SER A 291 108.41 25.66 95.92
N GLN A 292 109.21 26.51 95.26
CA GLN A 292 110.63 26.69 95.59
C GLN A 292 110.83 27.39 96.95
N LEU A 293 109.99 28.38 97.28
CA LEU A 293 110.01 29.06 98.58
C LEU A 293 109.58 28.12 99.73
N ASP A 294 108.53 27.33 99.52
CA ASP A 294 108.04 26.34 100.49
C ASP A 294 109.11 25.26 100.81
N LEU A 295 110.02 24.95 99.87
CA LEU A 295 111.17 24.05 100.07
C LEU A 295 112.35 24.67 100.82
N GLN A 296 112.52 26.00 100.78
CA GLN A 296 113.62 26.71 101.48
C GLN A 296 113.30 26.99 102.95
N LEU A 297 112.01 27.13 103.28
CA LEU A 297 111.54 27.47 104.63
C LEU A 297 112.07 26.54 105.76
N PRO A 298 112.13 25.19 105.59
CA PRO A 298 112.62 24.30 106.64
C PRO A 298 114.13 24.43 106.88
N GLN A 299 114.92 24.74 105.85
CA GLN A 299 116.37 24.92 105.97
C GLN A 299 116.70 26.17 106.80
N LEU A 300 116.03 27.30 106.50
CA LEU A 300 116.16 28.54 107.27
C LEU A 300 115.71 28.39 108.73
N GLN A 301 114.69 27.57 108.99
CA GLN A 301 114.28 27.23 110.36
C GLN A 301 115.35 26.42 111.10
N GLN A 302 116.00 25.45 110.45
CA GLN A 302 117.07 24.65 111.04
C GLN A 302 118.35 25.47 111.30
N GLU A 303 118.72 26.38 110.40
CA GLU A 303 119.84 27.32 110.62
C GLU A 303 119.57 28.26 111.81
N LEU A 304 118.34 28.78 111.94
CA LEU A 304 117.96 29.61 113.09
C LEU A 304 118.01 28.84 114.42
N GLU A 305 117.54 27.60 114.43
CA GLU A 305 117.55 26.73 115.61
C GLU A 305 118.98 26.40 116.08
N THR A 306 119.86 26.00 115.16
CA THR A 306 121.28 25.75 115.48
C THR A 306 122.02 27.01 115.95
N SER A 307 121.75 28.17 115.36
CA SER A 307 122.29 29.46 115.78
C SER A 307 121.85 29.84 117.21
N ASN A 308 120.59 29.57 117.58
CA ASN A 308 120.11 29.76 118.95
C ASN A 308 120.84 28.84 119.95
N GLN A 309 121.03 27.56 119.63
CA GLN A 309 121.74 26.60 120.49
C GLN A 309 123.21 27.00 120.71
N VAL A 310 123.90 27.46 119.67
CA VAL A 310 125.28 27.99 119.77
C VAL A 310 125.33 29.24 120.67
N ARG A 311 124.34 30.15 120.57
CA ARG A 311 124.24 31.34 121.41
C ARG A 311 124.02 31.00 122.89
N GLU A 312 123.20 30.01 123.20
CA GLU A 312 122.97 29.56 124.58
C GLU A 312 124.24 28.92 125.18
N TYR A 313 124.95 28.10 124.41
CA TYR A 313 126.24 27.55 124.82
C TYR A 313 127.29 28.63 125.09
N LEU A 314 127.38 29.66 124.22
CA LEU A 314 128.29 30.79 124.45
C LEU A 314 127.96 31.57 125.73
N ASN A 315 126.68 31.80 126.03
CA ASN A 315 126.28 32.47 127.27
C ASN A 315 126.71 31.68 128.52
N PHE A 316 126.65 30.35 128.49
CA PHE A 316 127.10 29.51 129.60
C PHE A 316 128.63 29.61 129.81
N GLN A 317 129.40 29.51 128.73
CA GLN A 317 130.86 29.69 128.73
C GLN A 317 131.27 31.07 129.29
N LEU A 318 130.55 32.14 128.92
CA LEU A 318 130.85 33.51 129.35
C LEU A 318 130.65 33.69 130.86
N LEU A 319 129.63 33.04 131.43
CA LEU A 319 129.35 33.06 132.88
C LEU A 319 130.44 32.33 133.69
N GLU A 320 130.91 31.18 133.18
CA GLU A 320 132.01 30.42 133.79
C GLU A 320 133.33 31.22 133.75
N LEU A 321 133.63 31.85 132.61
CA LEU A 321 134.86 32.65 132.43
C LEU A 321 134.91 33.87 133.37
N GLN A 322 133.75 34.48 133.68
CA GLN A 322 133.66 35.58 134.65
C GLN A 322 134.03 35.13 136.07
N SER A 323 133.57 33.95 136.50
CA SER A 323 133.94 33.37 137.80
C SER A 323 135.43 33.06 137.92
N GLN A 324 136.04 32.57 136.83
CA GLN A 324 137.49 32.33 136.75
C GLN A 324 138.31 33.64 136.79
N LEU A 325 137.79 34.73 136.21
CA LEU A 325 138.46 36.03 136.20
C LEU A 325 138.50 36.70 137.58
N GLU A 326 137.42 36.57 138.36
CA GLU A 326 137.34 37.13 139.72
C GLU A 326 138.27 36.41 140.70
N THR A 327 138.40 35.07 140.58
CA THR A 327 139.35 34.27 141.36
C THR A 327 140.82 34.56 140.98
N LEU A 328 141.16 34.55 139.69
CA LEU A 328 142.52 34.87 139.21
C LEU A 328 142.97 36.29 139.57
N THR A 329 142.04 37.25 139.73
CA THR A 329 142.37 38.61 140.16
C THR A 329 142.90 38.65 141.60
N GLN A 330 142.36 37.82 142.50
CA GLN A 330 142.83 37.71 143.89
C GLN A 330 144.18 36.98 143.99
N GLU A 331 144.39 35.91 143.22
CA GLU A 331 145.67 35.18 143.19
C GLU A 331 146.83 36.04 142.67
N ARG A 332 146.56 36.94 141.70
CA ARG A 332 147.57 37.81 141.09
C ARG A 332 148.22 38.77 142.09
N GLU A 333 147.49 39.26 143.08
CA GLU A 333 148.06 40.13 144.12
C GLU A 333 149.03 39.36 145.01
N TYR A 334 148.67 38.14 145.40
CA TYR A 334 149.50 37.25 146.23
C TYR A 334 150.80 36.82 145.52
N LEU A 335 150.70 36.33 144.27
CA LEU A 335 151.83 35.78 143.52
C LEU A 335 152.91 36.81 143.14
N SER A 336 152.56 38.10 143.09
CA SER A 336 153.51 39.18 142.82
C SER A 336 154.65 39.28 143.84
N SER A 337 154.41 38.83 145.08
CA SER A 337 155.42 38.81 146.16
C SER A 337 156.43 37.65 146.02
N GLN A 338 155.93 36.47 145.66
CA GLN A 338 156.67 35.20 145.63
C GLN A 338 157.68 35.13 144.48
N LEU A 339 157.32 35.63 143.29
CA LEU A 339 158.13 35.51 142.07
C LEU A 339 159.37 36.42 142.02
N SER A 340 159.73 37.06 143.13
CA SER A 340 161.04 37.67 143.35
C SER A 340 162.13 36.66 143.73
N GLN A 341 161.77 35.52 144.34
CA GLN A 341 162.75 34.59 144.95
C GLN A 341 163.10 33.35 144.10
N LEU A 342 162.20 32.86 143.24
CA LEU A 342 162.38 31.56 142.56
C LEU A 342 162.97 31.64 141.14
N ARG A 343 163.90 32.58 140.89
CA ARG A 343 164.49 32.83 139.57
C ARG A 343 165.62 31.83 139.17
N GLN A 344 165.67 30.63 139.75
CA GLN A 344 166.90 29.81 139.73
C GLN A 344 166.75 28.27 139.70
N GLN A 345 165.55 27.71 139.46
CA GLN A 345 165.37 26.26 139.22
C GLN A 345 164.52 26.05 137.96
N ILE A 346 165.12 25.52 136.88
CA ILE A 346 165.04 24.12 136.41
C ILE A 346 163.64 23.83 135.81
N HIS A 347 163.41 23.76 134.49
CA HIS A 347 164.05 23.00 133.38
C HIS A 347 163.43 21.59 133.16
N SER A 348 163.15 21.26 131.89
CA SER A 348 162.74 19.97 131.28
C SER A 348 161.23 19.55 131.29
N LEU A 349 160.75 19.20 130.07
CA LEU A 349 159.75 18.14 129.69
C LEU A 349 158.26 18.29 130.16
N THR A 350 157.21 18.38 129.30
CA THR A 350 156.51 17.38 128.41
C THR A 350 155.77 16.25 129.15
N SER A 351 154.63 15.65 128.74
CA SER A 351 153.92 15.54 127.43
C SER A 351 152.41 15.15 127.53
N GLU A 352 151.73 14.95 126.38
CA GLU A 352 150.59 14.02 126.08
C GLU A 352 150.86 12.54 126.56
N PRO A 353 149.96 11.49 126.51
CA PRO A 353 148.93 11.09 125.50
C PRO A 353 147.65 10.36 126.06
N ALA A 354 146.89 9.49 125.34
CA ALA A 354 146.07 9.65 124.10
C ALA A 354 145.01 8.45 123.98
N PRO A 355 144.64 7.77 122.85
CA PRO A 355 143.23 7.31 122.62
C PRO A 355 142.98 5.81 122.21
N LEU A 356 141.71 5.45 121.92
CA LEU A 356 141.20 4.28 121.15
C LEU A 356 139.74 4.58 120.68
N HIS A 357 139.13 4.20 119.54
CA HIS A 357 139.49 3.58 118.24
C HIS A 357 138.97 2.15 117.89
N SER A 358 138.89 1.87 116.57
CA SER A 358 138.84 0.60 115.77
C SER A 358 137.56 -0.15 115.33
N GLU A 359 136.36 -0.03 115.92
CA GLU A 359 135.22 -0.89 115.50
C GLU A 359 134.42 -0.44 114.24
N PHE A 360 134.60 0.79 113.76
CA PHE A 360 133.64 1.42 112.83
C PHE A 360 133.71 1.00 111.36
N ALA A 361 134.79 0.33 110.92
CA ALA A 361 135.11 0.20 109.49
C ALA A 361 134.34 -0.92 108.74
N GLU A 362 133.89 -1.96 109.42
CA GLU A 362 133.45 -3.20 108.76
C GLU A 362 131.99 -3.16 108.27
N LEU A 363 131.11 -2.43 108.95
CA LEU A 363 129.72 -2.22 108.51
C LEU A 363 129.58 -1.31 107.28
N GLN A 364 130.57 -0.46 106.99
CA GLN A 364 130.41 0.64 106.05
C GLN A 364 130.33 0.19 104.57
N ASN A 365 130.96 -0.93 104.21
CA ASN A 365 131.04 -1.40 102.83
C ASN A 365 129.79 -2.17 102.34
N GLN A 366 128.99 -2.76 103.23
CA GLN A 366 127.81 -3.54 102.81
C GLN A 366 126.63 -2.64 102.40
N LEU A 367 126.58 -1.40 102.91
CA LEU A 367 125.54 -0.43 102.59
C LEU A 367 125.65 0.12 101.15
N LEU A 368 126.87 0.20 100.62
CA LEU A 368 127.19 0.95 99.39
C LEU A 368 126.64 0.30 98.11
N ASN A 369 126.68 -1.03 97.99
CA ASN A 369 126.20 -1.72 96.79
C ASN A 369 124.68 -1.56 96.60
N VAL A 370 123.90 -1.67 97.68
CA VAL A 370 122.43 -1.53 97.63
C VAL A 370 122.00 -0.10 97.27
N GLN A 371 122.84 0.90 97.56
CA GLN A 371 122.62 2.29 97.14
C GLN A 371 122.87 2.52 95.63
N GLN A 372 123.67 1.67 94.96
CA GLN A 372 123.94 1.80 93.52
C GLN A 372 122.85 1.17 92.65
N GLU A 373 122.27 0.03 93.04
CA GLU A 373 121.15 -0.57 92.28
C GLU A 373 119.89 0.32 92.34
N ARG A 374 119.62 0.91 93.50
CA ARG A 374 118.47 1.82 93.70
C ARG A 374 118.56 3.08 92.83
N SER A 375 119.73 3.70 92.72
CA SER A 375 119.91 4.95 91.97
C SER A 375 119.81 4.79 90.44
N GLN A 376 119.90 3.57 89.90
CA GLN A 376 119.59 3.31 88.48
C GLN A 376 118.07 3.20 88.22
N LEU A 377 117.31 2.66 89.17
CA LEU A 377 115.84 2.59 89.07
C LEU A 377 115.18 3.96 89.29
N ASP A 378 115.67 4.74 90.26
CA ASP A 378 115.17 6.10 90.54
C ASP A 378 115.34 7.06 89.33
N LEU A 379 116.23 6.76 88.38
CA LEU A 379 116.43 7.53 87.13
C LEU A 379 115.51 7.12 85.96
N GLN A 380 114.96 5.90 85.96
CA GLN A 380 114.08 5.43 84.88
C GLN A 380 112.60 5.75 85.16
N LEU A 381 112.21 5.85 86.43
CA LEU A 381 110.84 6.12 86.86
C LEU A 381 110.25 7.40 86.23
N PRO A 382 110.95 8.56 86.17
CA PRO A 382 110.38 9.79 85.62
C PRO A 382 110.13 9.72 84.11
N GLN A 383 110.96 8.98 83.36
CA GLN A 383 110.79 8.84 81.90
C GLN A 383 109.56 7.98 81.58
N LEU A 384 109.40 6.84 82.27
CA LEU A 384 108.20 6.00 82.14
C LEU A 384 106.93 6.71 82.62
N GLN A 385 107.02 7.57 83.63
CA GLN A 385 105.91 8.42 84.05
C GLN A 385 105.56 9.46 82.98
N GLN A 386 106.55 10.12 82.37
CA GLN A 386 106.32 11.10 81.32
C GLN A 386 105.74 10.47 80.05
N GLU A 387 106.24 9.31 79.61
CA GLU A 387 105.68 8.56 78.47
C GLU A 387 104.24 8.13 78.74
N LEU A 388 103.94 7.63 79.94
CA LEU A 388 102.58 7.26 80.36
C LEU A 388 101.64 8.47 80.42
N GLU A 389 102.12 9.62 80.89
CA GLU A 389 101.35 10.86 80.95
C GLU A 389 101.02 11.36 79.54
N THR A 390 102.00 11.41 78.62
CA THR A 390 101.76 11.78 77.22
C THR A 390 100.83 10.80 76.51
N SER A 391 100.99 9.49 76.75
CA SER A 391 100.12 8.48 76.14
C SER A 391 98.69 8.54 76.70
N ASN A 392 98.50 8.91 77.98
CA ASN A 392 97.17 9.19 78.51
C ASN A 392 96.56 10.46 77.91
N GLN A 393 97.33 11.54 77.73
CA GLN A 393 96.84 12.77 77.09
C GLN A 393 96.45 12.54 75.61
N GLU A 394 97.25 11.80 74.86
CA GLU A 394 96.88 11.35 73.50
C GLU A 394 95.61 10.49 73.52
N ARG A 395 95.48 9.58 74.49
CA ARG A 395 94.31 8.70 74.62
C ARG A 395 93.05 9.46 75.04
N GLU A 396 93.16 10.49 75.88
CA GLU A 396 92.03 11.36 76.24
C GLU A 396 91.62 12.25 75.05
N TYR A 397 92.58 12.79 74.30
CA TYR A 397 92.31 13.53 73.07
C TYR A 397 91.63 12.66 72.00
N LEU A 398 92.13 11.44 71.77
CA LEU A 398 91.46 10.47 70.89
C LEU A 398 90.07 10.11 71.40
N ASN A 399 89.88 9.92 72.71
CA ASN A 399 88.58 9.59 73.28
C ASN A 399 87.58 10.75 73.17
N PHE A 400 88.04 12.01 73.24
CA PHE A 400 87.22 13.18 72.95
C PHE A 400 86.81 13.24 71.47
N GLN A 401 87.76 13.05 70.54
CA GLN A 401 87.44 12.94 69.11
C GLN A 401 86.47 11.78 68.83
N LEU A 402 86.61 10.64 69.51
CA LEU A 402 85.73 9.47 69.35
C LEU A 402 84.32 9.78 69.85
N LEU A 403 84.19 10.54 70.95
CA LEU A 403 82.90 11.01 71.47
C LEU A 403 82.24 12.04 70.54
N GLU A 404 83.02 12.94 69.94
CA GLU A 404 82.55 13.88 68.92
C GLU A 404 82.08 13.14 67.66
N LEU A 405 82.86 12.17 67.18
CA LEU A 405 82.51 11.35 66.01
C LEU A 405 81.29 10.45 66.28
N GLN A 406 81.10 9.99 67.53
CA GLN A 406 79.89 9.30 67.96
C GLN A 406 78.67 10.23 67.95
N SER A 407 78.80 11.45 68.45
CA SER A 407 77.75 12.48 68.38
C SER A 407 77.36 12.80 66.93
N GLN A 408 78.36 12.98 66.04
CA GLN A 408 78.15 13.17 64.60
C GLN A 408 77.52 11.93 63.93
N LEU A 409 77.88 10.71 64.34
CA LEU A 409 77.22 9.49 63.87
C LEU A 409 75.77 9.36 64.35
N GLU A 410 75.46 9.82 65.56
CA GLU A 410 74.12 9.78 66.11
C GLU A 410 73.22 10.83 65.46
N THR A 411 73.70 12.07 65.23
CA THR A 411 72.97 13.07 64.44
C THR A 411 72.78 12.63 62.99
N LEU A 412 73.81 12.10 62.31
CA LEU A 412 73.66 11.53 60.96
C LEU A 412 72.73 10.31 60.93
N THR A 413 72.62 9.54 62.02
CA THR A 413 71.66 8.43 62.13
C THR A 413 70.24 8.96 62.30
N GLN A 414 70.02 9.98 63.12
CA GLN A 414 68.73 10.65 63.27
C GLN A 414 68.31 11.37 61.97
N GLU A 415 69.23 12.03 61.27
CA GLU A 415 68.98 12.59 59.93
C GLU A 415 68.64 11.50 58.91
N ARG A 416 69.34 10.36 58.93
CA ARG A 416 69.03 9.21 58.06
C ARG A 416 67.67 8.60 58.39
N GLU A 417 67.27 8.54 59.66
CA GLU A 417 65.95 8.04 60.06
C GLU A 417 64.84 9.04 59.74
N TYR A 418 65.09 10.34 59.90
CA TYR A 418 64.21 11.40 59.43
C TYR A 418 64.05 11.38 57.91
N LEU A 419 65.15 11.25 57.15
CA LEU A 419 65.13 11.10 55.70
C LEU A 419 64.51 9.77 55.24
N SER A 420 64.63 8.71 56.03
CA SER A 420 63.93 7.43 55.79
C SER A 420 62.43 7.54 56.07
N SER A 421 62.02 8.36 57.06
CA SER A 421 60.62 8.69 57.34
C SER A 421 60.05 9.56 56.23
N GLN A 422 60.76 10.62 55.83
CA GLN A 422 60.44 11.43 54.65
C GLN A 422 60.35 10.57 53.39
N LEU A 423 61.29 9.64 53.14
CA LEU A 423 61.22 8.71 52.01
C LEU A 423 60.09 7.69 52.12
N SER A 424 59.65 7.30 53.33
CA SER A 424 58.50 6.41 53.50
C SER A 424 57.17 7.15 53.28
N GLN A 425 57.08 8.40 53.76
CA GLN A 425 55.95 9.31 53.50
C GLN A 425 55.88 9.69 52.01
N LEU A 426 57.01 10.05 51.39
CA LEU A 426 57.10 10.32 49.95
C LEU A 426 56.81 9.06 49.13
N ARG A 427 57.18 7.86 49.60
CA ARG A 427 56.74 6.59 48.98
C ARG A 427 55.26 6.30 49.18
N GLN A 428 54.65 6.67 50.30
CA GLN A 428 53.19 6.58 50.48
C GLN A 428 52.46 7.61 49.61
N GLN A 429 52.97 8.83 49.47
CA GLN A 429 52.44 9.85 48.56
C GLN A 429 52.60 9.44 47.09
N ILE A 430 53.76 8.90 46.70
CA ILE A 430 53.95 8.29 45.38
C ILE A 430 53.02 7.08 45.21
N HIS A 431 52.77 6.29 46.25
CA HIS A 431 51.83 5.16 46.17
C HIS A 431 50.37 5.64 46.01
N SER A 432 49.93 6.68 46.73
CA SER A 432 48.59 7.26 46.52
C SER A 432 48.47 7.89 45.14
N LEU A 433 49.46 8.67 44.71
CA LEU A 433 49.53 9.27 43.37
C LEU A 433 49.72 8.24 42.24
N THR A 434 50.11 7.00 42.54
CA THR A 434 50.14 5.88 41.57
C THR A 434 48.99 4.88 41.72
N SER A 435 48.14 5.02 42.75
CA SER A 435 46.76 4.51 42.75
C SER A 435 45.77 5.48 42.09
N GLU A 436 46.11 6.76 41.97
CA GLU A 436 45.33 7.81 41.29
C GLU A 436 45.70 8.12 39.81
N PRO A 437 46.08 7.14 38.95
CA PRO A 437 45.83 7.24 37.51
C PRO A 437 44.52 6.52 37.14
N THR A 438 43.58 6.34 38.07
CA THR A 438 42.25 5.80 37.80
C THR A 438 41.23 6.90 37.42
N PRO A 439 40.93 7.92 38.25
CA PRO A 439 39.99 8.97 37.87
C PRO A 439 40.50 9.83 36.72
N LEU A 440 41.77 10.25 36.75
CA LEU A 440 42.35 11.13 35.73
C LEU A 440 42.53 10.42 34.37
N HIS A 441 42.63 9.08 34.36
CA HIS A 441 42.66 8.31 33.11
C HIS A 441 41.26 7.94 32.61
N SER A 442 40.27 7.75 33.50
CA SER A 442 38.86 7.66 33.08
C SER A 442 38.36 9.00 32.56
N GLU A 443 38.63 10.11 33.24
CA GLU A 443 38.29 11.46 32.78
C GLU A 443 39.00 11.79 31.47
N PHE A 444 40.29 11.45 31.29
CA PHE A 444 40.98 11.66 30.01
C PHE A 444 40.39 10.77 28.89
N ALA A 445 40.07 9.50 29.18
CA ALA A 445 39.42 8.62 28.20
C ALA A 445 37.97 9.07 27.88
N GLU A 446 37.26 9.64 28.85
CA GLU A 446 35.91 10.17 28.71
C GLU A 446 35.92 11.50 27.95
N LEU A 447 36.87 12.41 28.21
CA LEU A 447 37.13 13.58 27.37
C LEU A 447 37.58 13.18 25.96
N GLN A 448 38.37 12.11 25.81
CA GLN A 448 38.82 11.62 24.51
C GLN A 448 37.66 10.99 23.71
N ASN A 449 36.74 10.28 24.38
CA ASN A 449 35.50 9.78 23.78
C ASN A 449 34.51 10.91 23.47
N GLN A 450 34.36 11.91 24.34
CA GLN A 450 33.56 13.11 24.07
C GLN A 450 34.15 13.90 22.89
N TRP A 451 35.48 14.05 22.82
CA TRP A 451 36.15 14.69 21.69
C TRP A 451 36.01 13.88 20.39
N LEU A 452 36.04 12.55 20.47
CA LEU A 452 35.80 11.66 19.33
C LEU A 452 34.33 11.72 18.86
N ASN A 453 33.37 11.79 19.79
CA ASN A 453 31.96 12.00 19.47
C ASN A 453 31.75 13.38 18.83
N VAL A 454 32.31 14.45 19.39
CA VAL A 454 32.25 15.81 18.80
C VAL A 454 32.98 15.88 17.45
N GLN A 455 34.04 15.10 17.23
CA GLN A 455 34.64 14.88 15.91
C GLN A 455 33.68 14.18 14.94
N GLN A 456 32.99 13.13 15.38
CA GLN A 456 32.03 12.39 14.56
C GLN A 456 30.78 13.22 14.25
N GLU A 457 30.15 13.84 15.24
CA GLU A 457 29.05 14.80 15.08
C GLU A 457 29.44 15.94 14.14
N ARG A 458 30.64 16.52 14.32
CA ARG A 458 31.16 17.52 13.39
C ARG A 458 31.35 16.95 11.98
N SER A 459 31.87 15.73 11.82
CA SER A 459 32.00 15.12 10.49
C SER A 459 30.65 14.82 9.83
N GLN A 460 29.62 14.48 10.63
CA GLN A 460 28.24 14.32 10.15
C GLN A 460 27.63 15.66 9.76
N LEU A 461 27.85 16.72 10.53
CA LEU A 461 27.48 18.10 10.19
C LEU A 461 28.21 18.61 8.94
N ASP A 462 29.51 18.37 8.81
CA ASP A 462 30.32 18.73 7.64
C ASP A 462 29.89 17.92 6.37
N LEU A 463 29.27 16.74 6.54
CA LEU A 463 28.63 15.97 5.46
C LEU A 463 27.17 16.38 5.17
N GLN A 464 26.45 16.90 6.17
CA GLN A 464 25.09 17.42 6.02
C GLN A 464 25.07 18.84 5.44
N LEU A 465 26.08 19.67 5.73
CA LEU A 465 26.13 21.07 5.29
C LEU A 465 26.00 21.22 3.75
N PRO A 466 26.68 20.43 2.90
CA PRO A 466 26.50 20.47 1.45
C PRO A 466 25.11 19.98 1.01
N GLN A 467 24.51 19.03 1.73
CA GLN A 467 23.16 18.54 1.43
C GLN A 467 22.10 19.61 1.77
N LEU A 468 22.26 20.32 2.88
CA LEU A 468 21.39 21.41 3.29
C LEU A 468 21.52 22.63 2.35
N GLN A 469 22.75 22.93 1.90
CA GLN A 469 23.01 23.93 0.87
C GLN A 469 22.35 23.56 -0.47
N SER A 470 22.49 22.31 -0.91
CA SER A 470 21.84 21.83 -2.15
C SER A 470 20.32 21.84 -2.06
N GLN A 471 19.73 21.47 -0.91
CA GLN A 471 18.29 21.58 -0.67
C GLN A 471 17.83 23.06 -0.66
N PHE A 472 18.64 23.97 -0.12
CA PHE A 472 18.34 25.41 -0.16
C PHE A 472 18.37 25.95 -1.60
N GLU A 473 19.39 25.61 -2.40
CA GLU A 473 19.47 25.98 -3.82
C GLU A 473 18.30 25.40 -4.64
N GLN A 474 17.94 24.13 -4.42
CA GLN A 474 16.78 23.50 -5.06
C GLN A 474 15.46 24.20 -4.66
N THR A 475 15.29 24.54 -3.37
CA THR A 475 14.12 25.26 -2.88
C THR A 475 14.05 26.68 -3.45
N GLN A 476 15.20 27.36 -3.59
CA GLN A 476 15.29 28.67 -4.22
C GLN A 476 14.93 28.60 -5.71
N GLN A 477 15.46 27.62 -6.46
CA GLN A 477 15.14 27.42 -7.88
C GLN A 477 13.65 27.07 -8.08
N ALA A 478 13.06 26.25 -7.20
CA ALA A 478 11.62 25.96 -7.22
C ALA A 478 10.78 27.22 -6.93
N SER A 479 11.21 28.07 -6.00
CA SER A 479 10.58 29.36 -5.71
C SER A 479 10.67 30.32 -6.91
N GLU A 480 11.84 30.44 -7.55
CA GLU A 480 12.04 31.26 -8.75
C GLU A 480 11.18 30.76 -9.92
N TYR A 481 11.05 29.44 -10.09
CA TYR A 481 10.16 28.83 -11.08
C TYR A 481 8.67 29.09 -10.79
N LEU A 482 8.21 28.95 -9.54
CA LEU A 482 6.83 29.28 -9.17
C LEU A 482 6.51 30.75 -9.41
N ASN A 483 7.43 31.66 -9.08
CA ASN A 483 7.30 33.10 -9.34
C ASN A 483 7.26 33.43 -10.84
N PHE A 484 7.82 32.58 -11.71
CA PHE A 484 7.69 32.72 -13.17
C PHE A 484 6.35 32.18 -13.71
N GLN A 485 5.77 31.16 -13.07
CA GLN A 485 4.47 30.59 -13.45
C GLN A 485 3.27 31.40 -12.95
N LEU A 486 3.39 32.03 -11.77
CA LEU A 486 2.30 32.79 -11.14
C LEU A 486 1.65 33.85 -12.06
N PRO A 487 2.40 34.67 -12.84
CA PRO A 487 1.80 35.65 -13.74
C PRO A 487 1.07 35.02 -14.94
N GLN A 488 1.49 33.84 -15.40
CA GLN A 488 0.82 33.13 -16.49
C GLN A 488 -0.53 32.58 -16.01
N LEU A 489 -0.56 31.95 -14.84
CA LEU A 489 -1.79 31.49 -14.19
C LEU A 489 -2.74 32.65 -13.88
N GLN A 490 -2.24 33.80 -13.42
CA GLN A 490 -3.04 35.01 -13.22
C GLN A 490 -3.66 35.52 -14.53
N SER A 491 -2.90 35.55 -15.63
CA SER A 491 -3.40 35.94 -16.96
C SER A 491 -4.45 34.96 -17.51
N GLN A 492 -4.30 33.67 -17.25
CA GLN A 492 -5.32 32.65 -17.57
C GLN A 492 -6.61 32.85 -16.75
N LEU A 493 -6.48 33.15 -15.47
CA LEU A 493 -7.64 33.45 -14.59
C LEU A 493 -8.39 34.72 -15.04
N GLU A 494 -7.66 35.75 -15.47
CA GLU A 494 -8.25 36.99 -15.98
C GLU A 494 -8.96 36.79 -17.33
N THR A 495 -8.37 36.02 -18.25
CA THR A 495 -9.03 35.68 -19.54
C THR A 495 -10.28 34.82 -19.34
N LEU A 496 -10.24 33.79 -18.50
CA LEU A 496 -11.43 32.99 -18.15
C LEU A 496 -12.52 33.83 -17.45
N THR A 497 -12.13 34.85 -16.69
CA THR A 497 -13.07 35.80 -16.07
C THR A 497 -13.78 36.66 -17.13
N GLN A 498 -13.03 37.14 -18.12
CA GLN A 498 -13.59 37.91 -19.25
C GLN A 498 -14.50 37.05 -20.15
N GLU A 499 -14.14 35.80 -20.43
CA GLU A 499 -14.99 34.85 -21.18
C GLU A 499 -16.31 34.57 -20.45
N ARG A 500 -16.26 34.36 -19.12
CA ARG A 500 -17.45 34.18 -18.28
C ARG A 500 -18.38 35.40 -18.33
N GLU A 501 -17.82 36.61 -18.32
CA GLU A 501 -18.60 37.85 -18.37
C GLU A 501 -19.20 38.09 -19.77
N TYR A 502 -18.48 37.73 -20.84
CA TYR A 502 -18.99 37.71 -22.21
C TYR A 502 -20.16 36.72 -22.36
N LEU A 503 -20.02 35.49 -21.86
CA LEU A 503 -21.08 34.48 -21.88
C LEU A 503 -22.30 34.91 -21.03
N HIS A 504 -22.09 35.61 -19.92
CA HIS A 504 -23.17 36.18 -19.13
C HIS A 504 -23.94 37.28 -19.89
N SER A 505 -23.23 38.11 -20.65
CA SER A 505 -23.84 39.12 -21.54
C SER A 505 -24.69 38.47 -22.63
N GLN A 506 -24.16 37.44 -23.31
CA GLN A 506 -24.87 36.65 -24.32
C GLN A 506 -26.15 36.01 -23.76
N LEU A 507 -26.10 35.42 -22.57
CA LEU A 507 -27.29 34.83 -21.91
C LEU A 507 -28.35 35.88 -21.52
N SER A 508 -27.94 37.12 -21.25
CA SER A 508 -28.84 38.24 -20.99
C SER A 508 -29.55 38.69 -22.28
N GLU A 509 -28.80 38.85 -23.38
CA GLU A 509 -29.35 39.23 -24.68
C GLU A 509 -30.31 38.16 -25.23
N LEU A 510 -29.94 36.87 -25.13
CA LEU A 510 -30.80 35.77 -25.58
C LEU A 510 -32.11 35.69 -24.76
N ARG A 511 -32.08 36.01 -23.46
CA ARG A 511 -33.31 36.17 -22.65
C ARG A 511 -34.19 37.31 -23.15
N GLN A 512 -33.60 38.47 -23.45
CA GLN A 512 -34.35 39.61 -23.97
C GLN A 512 -34.99 39.30 -25.34
N GLN A 513 -34.33 38.51 -26.19
CA GLN A 513 -34.90 38.02 -27.46
C GLN A 513 -36.05 37.02 -27.24
N ILE A 514 -35.94 36.12 -26.25
CA ILE A 514 -37.02 35.20 -25.87
C ILE A 514 -38.24 35.99 -25.36
N ASP A 515 -38.03 37.02 -24.53
CA ASP A 515 -39.10 37.87 -24.01
C ASP A 515 -39.79 38.68 -25.13
N SER A 516 -39.05 39.19 -26.12
CA SER A 516 -39.66 39.89 -27.27
C SER A 516 -40.48 38.96 -28.15
N VAL A 517 -39.99 37.74 -28.45
CA VAL A 517 -40.75 36.74 -29.22
C VAL A 517 -41.99 36.28 -28.46
N GLN A 518 -41.95 36.18 -27.13
CA GLN A 518 -43.13 35.92 -26.32
C GLN A 518 -44.16 37.06 -26.39
N GLN A 519 -43.70 38.32 -26.38
CA GLN A 519 -44.60 39.47 -26.58
C GLN A 519 -45.25 39.45 -27.95
N GLU A 520 -44.49 39.25 -29.05
CA GLU A 520 -45.02 39.16 -30.41
C GLU A 520 -45.99 37.98 -30.64
N ARG A 521 -45.80 36.87 -29.93
CA ARG A 521 -46.73 35.72 -30.04
C ARG A 521 -48.13 36.05 -29.51
N THR A 522 -48.27 36.96 -28.54
CA THR A 522 -49.58 37.27 -27.94
C THR A 522 -50.60 37.93 -28.88
N PRO A 523 -50.28 39.01 -29.66
CA PRO A 523 -51.21 39.54 -30.65
C PRO A 523 -51.48 38.55 -31.78
N LEU A 524 -50.45 37.87 -32.31
CA LEU A 524 -50.62 36.83 -33.36
C LEU A 524 -51.58 35.71 -32.93
N GLN A 525 -51.53 35.30 -31.66
CA GLN A 525 -52.43 34.29 -31.10
C GLN A 525 -53.87 34.83 -30.92
N SER A 526 -54.05 36.14 -30.75
CA SER A 526 -55.36 36.79 -30.80
C SER A 526 -55.90 36.97 -32.22
N GLU A 527 -55.07 37.34 -33.19
CA GLU A 527 -55.43 37.42 -34.62
C GLU A 527 -55.84 36.06 -35.17
N PHE A 528 -55.10 34.99 -34.83
CA PHE A 528 -55.48 33.62 -35.18
C PHE A 528 -56.85 33.22 -34.61
N THR A 529 -57.17 33.67 -33.38
CA THR A 529 -58.48 33.46 -32.77
C THR A 529 -59.57 34.25 -33.49
N GLU A 530 -59.30 35.47 -33.95
CA GLU A 530 -60.23 36.24 -34.78
C GLU A 530 -60.46 35.59 -36.15
N VAL A 531 -59.40 35.14 -36.83
CA VAL A 531 -59.48 34.42 -38.10
C VAL A 531 -60.25 33.10 -37.96
N GLN A 532 -60.12 32.37 -36.84
CA GLN A 532 -60.98 31.22 -36.56
C GLN A 532 -62.46 31.59 -36.44
N ASN A 533 -62.79 32.71 -35.79
CA ASN A 533 -64.17 33.20 -35.70
C ASN A 533 -64.71 33.66 -37.07
N GLN A 534 -63.89 34.32 -37.90
CA GLN A 534 -64.23 34.70 -39.28
C GLN A 534 -64.42 33.48 -40.18
N LEU A 535 -63.61 32.42 -40.00
CA LEU A 535 -63.81 31.15 -40.70
C LEU A 535 -65.12 30.48 -40.28
N LEU A 536 -65.51 30.56 -39.00
CA LEU A 536 -66.77 30.03 -38.50
C LEU A 536 -67.99 30.73 -39.12
N THR A 537 -67.97 32.08 -39.24
CA THR A 537 -69.05 32.82 -39.91
C THR A 537 -69.08 32.55 -41.41
N LEU A 538 -67.92 32.50 -42.09
CA LEU A 538 -67.86 32.12 -43.51
C LEU A 538 -68.36 30.69 -43.76
N GLN A 539 -68.16 29.75 -42.83
CA GLN A 539 -68.75 28.41 -42.91
C GLN A 539 -70.27 28.43 -42.76
N GLN A 540 -70.82 29.30 -41.91
CA GLN A 540 -72.28 29.51 -41.77
C GLN A 540 -72.87 30.19 -43.01
N GLU A 541 -72.22 31.21 -43.56
CA GLU A 541 -72.63 31.84 -44.83
C GLU A 541 -72.57 30.82 -45.98
N ARG A 542 -71.55 29.97 -46.03
CA ARG A 542 -71.44 28.89 -47.03
C ARG A 542 -72.58 27.88 -46.90
N THR A 543 -73.02 27.49 -45.70
CA THR A 543 -74.19 26.62 -45.55
C THR A 543 -75.50 27.32 -45.91
N GLN A 544 -75.62 28.63 -45.64
CA GLN A 544 -76.76 29.44 -46.07
C GLN A 544 -76.81 29.56 -47.60
N LEU A 545 -75.70 29.87 -48.26
CA LEU A 545 -75.57 29.91 -49.72
C LEU A 545 -75.80 28.52 -50.36
N HIS A 546 -75.33 27.44 -49.73
CA HIS A 546 -75.65 26.08 -50.18
C HIS A 546 -77.14 25.77 -50.06
N SER A 547 -77.82 26.25 -49.00
CA SER A 547 -79.27 26.12 -48.87
C SER A 547 -80.00 26.90 -49.98
N GLN A 548 -79.55 28.11 -50.32
CA GLN A 548 -80.08 28.92 -51.42
C GLN A 548 -79.81 28.28 -52.79
N LEU A 549 -78.62 27.71 -53.01
CA LEU A 549 -78.31 26.92 -54.21
C LEU A 549 -79.24 25.71 -54.32
N SER A 550 -79.54 25.01 -53.22
CA SER A 550 -80.50 23.90 -53.24
C SER A 550 -81.95 24.35 -53.52
N GLN A 551 -82.30 25.61 -53.21
CA GLN A 551 -83.59 26.21 -53.57
C GLN A 551 -83.60 26.63 -55.04
N LEU A 552 -82.55 27.29 -55.52
CA LEU A 552 -82.37 27.66 -56.93
C LEU A 552 -82.28 26.43 -57.84
N GLN A 553 -81.64 25.34 -57.41
CA GLN A 553 -81.64 24.07 -58.12
C GLN A 553 -83.04 23.44 -58.17
N ARG A 554 -83.84 23.57 -57.10
CA ARG A 554 -85.26 23.14 -57.12
C ARG A 554 -86.12 24.02 -58.03
N GLN A 555 -85.91 25.34 -58.03
CA GLN A 555 -86.57 26.26 -58.97
C GLN A 555 -86.13 26.00 -60.42
N LEU A 556 -84.85 25.72 -60.66
CA LEU A 556 -84.32 25.41 -61.99
C LEU A 556 -84.76 24.02 -62.45
N ALA A 557 -84.95 23.06 -61.52
CA ALA A 557 -85.60 21.78 -61.79
C ALA A 557 -87.10 21.96 -62.12
N GLN A 558 -87.82 22.85 -61.43
CA GLN A 558 -89.19 23.22 -61.81
C GLN A 558 -89.22 23.89 -63.19
N VAL A 559 -88.36 24.87 -63.46
CA VAL A 559 -88.27 25.54 -64.78
C VAL A 559 -87.80 24.57 -65.86
N SER A 560 -86.93 23.60 -65.57
CA SER A 560 -86.58 22.55 -66.54
C SER A 560 -87.74 21.60 -66.75
N GLN A 561 -88.53 21.27 -65.72
CA GLN A 561 -89.74 20.44 -65.83
C GLN A 561 -90.87 21.18 -66.57
N GLU A 562 -91.06 22.49 -66.36
CA GLU A 562 -91.93 23.35 -67.17
C GLU A 562 -91.44 23.43 -68.62
N ARG A 563 -90.11 23.52 -68.83
CA ARG A 563 -89.53 23.47 -70.17
C ARG A 563 -89.66 22.09 -70.80
N GLU A 564 -89.62 21.01 -70.03
CA GLU A 564 -89.86 19.63 -70.49
C GLU A 564 -91.35 19.41 -70.79
N GLN A 565 -92.26 20.04 -70.05
CA GLN A 565 -93.70 20.09 -70.34
C GLN A 565 -94.02 20.94 -71.56
N LEU A 566 -93.36 22.08 -71.75
CA LEU A 566 -93.46 22.88 -72.98
C LEU A 566 -92.86 22.11 -74.17
N ARG A 567 -91.75 21.40 -73.97
CA ARG A 567 -91.13 20.55 -74.99
C ARG A 567 -91.95 19.29 -75.28
N SER A 568 -92.67 18.75 -74.30
CA SER A 568 -93.62 17.65 -74.51
C SER A 568 -94.90 18.13 -75.18
N GLN A 569 -95.39 19.36 -74.91
CA GLN A 569 -96.44 20.01 -75.71
C GLN A 569 -95.97 20.26 -77.16
N GLN A 570 -94.72 20.68 -77.35
CA GLN A 570 -94.10 20.86 -78.67
C GLN A 570 -93.98 19.51 -79.42
N SER A 571 -93.63 18.44 -78.69
CA SER A 571 -93.59 17.05 -79.19
C SER A 571 -94.99 16.46 -79.44
N GLN A 572 -96.00 16.82 -78.65
CA GLN A 572 -97.40 16.41 -78.84
C GLN A 572 -98.08 17.12 -80.02
N LEU A 573 -97.50 18.22 -80.51
CA LEU A 573 -97.82 18.79 -81.83
C LEU A 573 -97.06 18.10 -82.99
N GLN A 574 -96.12 17.19 -82.71
CA GLN A 574 -95.39 16.36 -83.68
C GLN A 574 -95.50 14.87 -83.33
N ASN A 575 -96.75 14.41 -83.39
CA ASN A 575 -97.28 13.06 -83.15
C ASN A 575 -96.50 11.91 -83.87
N PRO A 576 -96.57 10.63 -83.42
CA PRO A 576 -96.01 10.13 -82.14
C PRO A 576 -95.43 8.67 -82.22
N LEU A 577 -95.08 8.10 -81.05
CA LEU A 577 -94.90 6.66 -80.71
C LEU A 577 -93.71 5.89 -81.36
N GLU A 578 -93.07 4.90 -80.72
CA GLU A 578 -92.81 4.59 -79.28
C GLU A 578 -91.84 3.38 -79.19
N THR A 579 -90.82 3.42 -78.31
CA THR A 579 -90.13 2.19 -77.85
C THR A 579 -89.40 2.39 -76.51
N LEU A 580 -89.77 1.54 -75.54
CA LEU A 580 -88.96 0.92 -74.47
C LEU A 580 -88.23 1.82 -73.43
N THR A 581 -88.39 1.44 -72.15
CA THR A 581 -87.68 1.99 -70.99
C THR A 581 -87.10 0.86 -70.12
N SER A 582 -85.97 1.12 -69.46
CA SER A 582 -85.44 0.31 -68.36
C SER A 582 -84.45 1.12 -67.51
N GLU A 583 -84.69 1.23 -66.21
CA GLU A 583 -83.83 1.89 -65.22
C GLU A 583 -83.26 0.87 -64.21
N PRO A 584 -82.09 1.15 -63.61
CA PRO A 584 -81.70 0.56 -62.32
C PRO A 584 -81.29 1.61 -61.27
N ALA A 585 -81.38 1.27 -59.98
CA ALA A 585 -80.93 2.13 -58.88
C ALA A 585 -80.44 1.34 -57.63
N SER A 586 -79.23 1.66 -57.16
CA SER A 586 -78.58 1.26 -55.89
C SER A 586 -77.32 2.14 -55.72
N ASN A 587 -76.92 2.78 -54.62
CA ASN A 587 -77.04 2.58 -53.16
C ASN A 587 -75.91 1.71 -52.52
N GLN A 588 -75.45 2.13 -51.33
CA GLN A 588 -74.20 1.76 -50.59
C GLN A 588 -74.29 0.38 -49.84
N PRO A 589 -73.28 -0.18 -49.08
CA PRO A 589 -72.07 0.41 -48.44
C PRO A 589 -70.78 -0.49 -48.33
N GLN A 590 -69.87 -0.15 -47.39
CA GLN A 590 -68.60 -0.80 -46.94
C GLN A 590 -68.85 -2.02 -45.98
N PRO A 591 -67.89 -2.59 -45.16
CA PRO A 591 -66.40 -2.57 -45.06
C PRO A 591 -65.73 -3.98 -44.84
N VAL A 592 -64.43 -4.10 -44.39
CA VAL A 592 -63.84 -5.02 -43.32
C VAL A 592 -62.35 -5.48 -43.49
N GLU A 593 -61.68 -5.57 -42.31
CA GLU A 593 -60.37 -6.01 -41.72
C GLU A 593 -59.42 -7.17 -42.25
N VAL A 594 -58.06 -6.98 -42.14
CA VAL A 594 -56.98 -7.78 -41.39
C VAL A 594 -56.71 -9.30 -41.75
N PRO A 595 -55.73 -10.16 -41.26
CA PRO A 595 -54.42 -10.11 -40.50
C PRO A 595 -53.14 -10.90 -41.01
N GLN A 596 -51.93 -10.51 -40.53
CA GLN A 596 -50.72 -11.34 -40.10
C GLN A 596 -50.00 -12.33 -41.09
N PRO A 597 -48.93 -13.16 -40.77
CA PRO A 597 -48.07 -13.42 -39.55
C PRO A 597 -46.48 -13.36 -39.77
N ILE A 598 -45.54 -13.17 -38.82
CA ILE A 598 -44.88 -13.92 -37.66
C ILE A 598 -43.59 -14.77 -37.98
N ASP A 599 -42.62 -14.76 -37.03
CA ASP A 599 -41.49 -15.71 -36.72
C ASP A 599 -40.11 -15.61 -37.45
N ILE A 600 -38.90 -15.89 -36.86
CA ILE A 600 -38.42 -16.29 -35.49
C ILE A 600 -37.02 -15.66 -35.18
N SER A 601 -36.57 -15.68 -33.90
CA SER A 601 -35.25 -15.19 -33.38
C SER A 601 -34.07 -16.20 -33.43
N PRO A 602 -32.85 -15.78 -33.01
CA PRO A 602 -32.23 -16.38 -31.81
C PRO A 602 -31.52 -15.37 -30.87
N SER A 603 -31.04 -15.84 -29.70
CA SER A 603 -30.54 -15.02 -28.58
C SER A 603 -29.13 -15.38 -28.06
N ASP A 604 -28.56 -14.47 -27.25
CA ASP A 604 -27.56 -14.65 -26.18
C ASP A 604 -26.18 -15.30 -26.44
N VAL A 605 -25.11 -14.54 -26.12
CA VAL A 605 -23.99 -15.03 -25.29
C VAL A 605 -23.54 -13.92 -24.32
N THR A 606 -23.68 -14.15 -23.02
CA THR A 606 -22.97 -13.38 -21.98
C THR A 606 -21.73 -14.16 -21.54
N VAL A 607 -20.54 -13.57 -21.69
CA VAL A 607 -19.28 -14.24 -21.34
C VAL A 607 -18.97 -14.02 -19.86
N SER A 608 -19.12 -15.07 -19.06
CA SER A 608 -18.46 -15.16 -17.77
C SER A 608 -16.96 -15.35 -18.01
N ARG A 609 -16.16 -14.31 -17.75
CA ARG A 609 -14.72 -14.49 -17.54
C ARG A 609 -14.51 -14.98 -16.12
N ASN A 610 -14.04 -16.22 -15.98
CA ASN A 610 -13.59 -16.83 -14.73
C ASN A 610 -12.07 -17.02 -14.75
N GLU A 611 -11.39 -16.14 -15.48
CA GLU A 611 -9.95 -16.07 -15.72
C GLU A 611 -9.55 -14.61 -15.45
N GLY A 612 -8.44 -14.40 -14.73
CA GLY A 612 -8.11 -13.12 -14.09
C GLY A 612 -7.71 -12.00 -15.06
N TRP A 613 -7.73 -10.77 -14.56
CA TRP A 613 -7.38 -9.57 -15.29
C TRP A 613 -5.91 -9.59 -15.73
N ILE A 614 -5.64 -9.44 -17.03
CA ILE A 614 -4.27 -9.46 -17.55
C ILE A 614 -3.73 -8.03 -17.65
N VAL A 615 -2.58 -7.77 -17.05
CA VAL A 615 -1.83 -6.51 -17.16
C VAL A 615 -0.67 -6.71 -18.12
N SER A 616 -0.57 -5.83 -19.11
CA SER A 616 0.57 -5.81 -20.04
C SER A 616 0.83 -4.38 -20.53
N GLN A 617 1.99 -3.84 -20.15
CA GLN A 617 2.47 -2.53 -20.59
C GLN A 617 2.48 -2.38 -22.12
N GLN A 618 2.76 -3.47 -22.85
CA GLN A 618 2.77 -3.52 -24.32
C GLN A 618 1.36 -3.58 -24.96
N GLY A 619 0.29 -3.55 -24.16
CA GLY A 619 -1.09 -3.46 -24.65
C GLY A 619 -1.71 -4.79 -25.12
N GLN A 620 -1.18 -5.94 -24.69
CA GLN A 620 -1.73 -7.27 -24.96
C GLN A 620 -2.49 -7.89 -23.75
N GLY A 621 -2.90 -7.05 -22.82
CA GLY A 621 -3.71 -7.38 -21.64
C GLY A 621 -4.97 -6.52 -21.59
N ASP A 622 -5.82 -6.78 -20.60
CA ASP A 622 -7.02 -5.99 -20.32
C ASP A 622 -6.68 -4.59 -19.79
N TYR A 623 -5.55 -4.45 -19.10
CA TYR A 623 -5.04 -3.19 -18.55
C TYR A 623 -3.58 -2.95 -18.92
N ARG A 624 -3.17 -1.68 -18.96
CA ARG A 624 -1.77 -1.28 -19.21
C ARG A 624 -0.97 -1.03 -17.93
N THR A 625 -1.65 -0.79 -16.81
CA THR A 625 -1.04 -0.56 -15.49
C THR A 625 -1.70 -1.46 -14.44
N ILE A 626 -0.92 -1.82 -13.42
CA ILE A 626 -1.36 -2.71 -12.34
C ILE A 626 -2.36 -1.98 -11.45
N ARG A 627 -2.15 -0.68 -11.19
CA ARG A 627 -3.04 0.21 -10.43
C ARG A 627 -4.42 0.35 -11.07
N GLU A 628 -4.50 0.37 -12.40
CA GLU A 628 -5.77 0.36 -13.13
C GLU A 628 -6.51 -0.98 -12.95
N ALA A 629 -5.79 -2.10 -13.00
CA ALA A 629 -6.35 -3.42 -12.71
C ALA A 629 -6.84 -3.51 -11.25
N ILE A 630 -6.02 -3.12 -10.27
CA ILE A 630 -6.38 -3.10 -8.83
C ILE A 630 -7.63 -2.25 -8.60
N ARG A 631 -7.73 -1.07 -9.23
CA ARG A 631 -8.91 -0.18 -9.10
C ARG A 631 -10.20 -0.82 -9.61
N ASN A 632 -10.16 -1.44 -10.79
CA ASN A 632 -11.35 -2.06 -11.41
C ASN A 632 -11.70 -3.45 -10.84
N ALA A 633 -10.71 -4.15 -10.28
CA ALA A 633 -10.88 -5.46 -9.66
C ALA A 633 -11.80 -5.40 -8.42
N LYS A 634 -12.48 -6.52 -8.17
CA LYS A 634 -13.35 -6.77 -7.02
C LYS A 634 -12.63 -7.60 -5.96
N GLU A 635 -13.23 -7.72 -4.78
CA GLU A 635 -12.71 -8.62 -3.74
C GLU A 635 -12.68 -10.08 -4.23
N GLY A 636 -11.51 -10.70 -4.13
CA GLY A 636 -11.23 -12.07 -4.59
C GLY A 636 -10.79 -12.19 -6.05
N ASP A 637 -10.71 -11.09 -6.80
CA ASP A 637 -10.22 -11.12 -8.19
C ASP A 637 -8.72 -11.45 -8.27
N ARG A 638 -8.33 -12.05 -9.39
CA ARG A 638 -6.94 -12.32 -9.76
C ARG A 638 -6.43 -11.32 -10.79
N ILE A 639 -5.18 -10.89 -10.65
CA ILE A 639 -4.48 -9.98 -11.56
C ILE A 639 -3.17 -10.65 -11.98
N PHE A 640 -3.00 -10.88 -13.29
CA PHE A 640 -1.83 -11.48 -13.90
C PHE A 640 -0.96 -10.42 -14.56
N ILE A 641 0.30 -10.26 -14.14
CA ILE A 641 1.21 -9.20 -14.62
C ILE A 641 2.27 -9.80 -15.53
N ARG A 642 2.26 -9.45 -16.81
CA ARG A 642 3.28 -9.88 -17.78
C ARG A 642 4.56 -9.05 -17.71
N PRO A 643 5.70 -9.58 -18.18
CA PRO A 643 6.96 -8.86 -18.36
C PRO A 643 6.81 -7.41 -18.84
N GLY A 644 7.51 -6.50 -18.17
CA GLY A 644 7.37 -5.05 -18.32
C GLY A 644 7.94 -4.29 -17.11
N LEU A 645 8.17 -2.99 -17.30
CA LEU A 645 8.66 -2.09 -16.25
C LEU A 645 7.51 -1.17 -15.80
N TYR A 646 6.91 -1.49 -14.66
CA TYR A 646 5.74 -0.82 -14.13
C TYR A 646 6.15 0.23 -13.09
N GLN A 647 6.33 1.47 -13.52
CA GLN A 647 6.68 2.59 -12.65
C GLN A 647 5.42 3.11 -11.92
N GLU A 648 4.99 2.37 -10.90
CA GLU A 648 3.78 2.63 -10.14
C GLU A 648 3.82 2.01 -8.73
N SER A 649 3.16 2.65 -7.77
CA SER A 649 2.92 2.09 -6.43
C SER A 649 1.59 1.34 -6.36
N LEU A 650 1.63 0.14 -5.79
CA LEU A 650 0.54 -0.81 -5.63
C LEU A 650 -0.07 -0.69 -4.23
N ILE A 651 -1.20 0.02 -4.13
CA ILE A 651 -1.99 0.09 -2.89
C ILE A 651 -3.04 -1.01 -2.92
N ILE A 652 -2.94 -1.97 -1.99
CA ILE A 652 -3.86 -3.12 -1.90
C ILE A 652 -4.88 -2.85 -0.79
N ASP A 653 -6.00 -2.21 -1.19
CA ASP A 653 -7.11 -1.77 -0.34
C ASP A 653 -8.21 -2.84 -0.17
N LYS A 654 -8.39 -3.69 -1.18
CA LYS A 654 -9.31 -4.83 -1.23
C LYS A 654 -8.56 -6.17 -1.31
N THR A 655 -9.23 -7.27 -0.94
CA THR A 655 -8.62 -8.61 -1.04
C THR A 655 -8.40 -9.01 -2.50
N LEU A 656 -7.15 -9.30 -2.89
CA LEU A 656 -6.74 -9.64 -4.26
C LEU A 656 -5.65 -10.72 -4.29
N GLU A 657 -5.54 -11.43 -5.41
CA GLU A 657 -4.35 -12.20 -5.77
C GLU A 657 -3.63 -11.52 -6.96
N ILE A 658 -2.41 -11.03 -6.75
CA ILE A 658 -1.56 -10.41 -7.78
C ILE A 658 -0.40 -11.37 -8.09
N ILE A 659 -0.26 -11.78 -9.35
CA ILE A 659 0.60 -12.90 -9.76
C ILE A 659 1.39 -12.51 -11.02
N GLY A 660 2.70 -12.76 -11.04
CA GLY A 660 3.52 -12.66 -12.25
C GLY A 660 3.19 -13.74 -13.30
N ASP A 661 3.06 -13.33 -14.56
CA ASP A 661 2.81 -14.16 -15.76
C ASP A 661 4.04 -14.09 -16.69
N GLY A 662 5.18 -14.60 -16.21
CA GLY A 662 6.48 -14.55 -16.91
C GLY A 662 7.67 -14.83 -15.98
N GLU A 663 8.88 -14.54 -16.45
CA GLU A 663 10.12 -14.66 -15.66
C GLU A 663 10.21 -13.54 -14.61
N LEU A 664 10.66 -13.88 -13.40
CA LEU A 664 10.63 -13.01 -12.22
C LEU A 664 11.42 -11.70 -12.41
N GLU A 665 12.59 -11.78 -13.04
CA GLU A 665 13.49 -10.66 -13.31
C GLU A 665 12.98 -9.72 -14.42
N GLU A 666 11.98 -10.13 -15.22
CA GLU A 666 11.38 -9.29 -16.26
C GLU A 666 10.10 -8.57 -15.83
N ILE A 667 9.55 -8.89 -14.65
CA ILE A 667 8.34 -8.27 -14.10
C ILE A 667 8.74 -7.33 -12.97
N ILE A 668 9.13 -6.11 -13.35
CA ILE A 668 9.70 -5.12 -12.43
C ILE A 668 8.67 -4.05 -12.10
N ILE A 669 8.41 -3.83 -10.81
CA ILE A 669 7.62 -2.71 -10.29
C ILE A 669 8.57 -1.73 -9.59
N GLU A 670 8.56 -0.48 -10.02
CA GLU A 670 9.40 0.60 -9.50
C GLU A 670 8.58 1.75 -8.91
N SER A 671 9.09 2.38 -7.86
CA SER A 671 8.52 3.62 -7.33
C SER A 671 9.59 4.53 -6.73
N GLU A 672 9.50 5.83 -7.05
CA GLU A 672 10.37 6.89 -6.53
C GLU A 672 9.70 7.65 -5.37
N ASP A 673 8.42 8.04 -5.53
CA ASP A 673 7.69 8.92 -4.58
C ASP A 673 6.89 8.18 -3.49
N SER A 674 6.94 6.85 -3.43
CA SER A 674 6.12 6.06 -2.49
C SER A 674 6.61 4.62 -2.33
N ASN A 675 6.03 3.87 -1.38
CA ASN A 675 6.31 2.43 -1.25
C ASN A 675 5.85 1.69 -2.52
N CYS A 676 6.65 0.77 -3.07
CA CYS A 676 6.26 0.01 -4.27
C CYS A 676 5.00 -0.85 -4.03
N LEU A 677 4.86 -1.41 -2.82
CA LEU A 677 3.68 -2.16 -2.38
C LEU A 677 3.25 -1.65 -1.00
N ARG A 678 1.96 -1.30 -0.86
CA ARG A 678 1.35 -0.91 0.41
C ARG A 678 0.13 -1.76 0.73
N MET A 679 0.20 -2.54 1.81
CA MET A 679 -0.91 -3.35 2.29
C MET A 679 -1.86 -2.52 3.16
N GLN A 680 -3.13 -2.44 2.76
CA GLN A 680 -4.19 -1.70 3.46
C GLN A 680 -5.48 -2.51 3.66
N THR A 681 -5.53 -3.80 3.28
CA THR A 681 -6.70 -4.67 3.41
C THR A 681 -6.53 -5.76 4.49
N GLU A 682 -7.52 -6.64 4.69
CA GLU A 682 -7.43 -7.74 5.67
C GLU A 682 -6.56 -8.91 5.18
N SER A 683 -6.63 -9.27 3.89
CA SER A 683 -5.84 -10.37 3.31
C SER A 683 -5.52 -10.14 1.84
N ALA A 684 -4.34 -10.58 1.38
CA ALA A 684 -3.96 -10.51 -0.03
C ALA A 684 -2.85 -11.52 -0.35
N LEU A 685 -2.70 -11.87 -1.63
CA LEU A 685 -1.56 -12.62 -2.16
C LEU A 685 -0.82 -11.77 -3.20
N VAL A 686 0.50 -11.71 -3.09
CA VAL A 686 1.39 -11.14 -4.11
C VAL A 686 2.49 -12.15 -4.40
N ARG A 687 2.62 -12.57 -5.66
CA ARG A 687 3.58 -13.62 -6.07
C ARG A 687 4.32 -13.30 -7.37
N GLY A 688 5.61 -13.64 -7.42
CA GLY A 688 6.36 -13.71 -8.68
C GLY A 688 6.69 -12.34 -9.28
N LEU A 689 6.96 -11.34 -8.44
CA LEU A 689 7.26 -9.96 -8.85
C LEU A 689 8.64 -9.51 -8.36
N THR A 690 9.34 -8.73 -9.17
CA THR A 690 10.50 -7.94 -8.72
C THR A 690 10.04 -6.56 -8.28
N LEU A 691 10.25 -6.19 -7.02
CA LEU A 691 9.90 -4.89 -6.45
C LEU A 691 11.18 -4.09 -6.17
N SER A 692 11.28 -2.89 -6.74
CA SER A 692 12.49 -2.06 -6.72
C SER A 692 12.16 -0.62 -6.32
N GLU A 693 12.41 -0.26 -5.07
CA GLU A 693 12.21 1.11 -4.60
C GLU A 693 13.45 1.97 -4.90
N LEU A 694 13.24 3.19 -5.39
CA LEU A 694 14.29 4.05 -5.93
C LEU A 694 14.55 5.34 -5.11
N GLY A 695 13.66 5.72 -4.19
CA GLY A 695 13.62 7.03 -3.56
C GLY A 695 13.88 7.03 -2.05
N ARG A 696 12.83 7.26 -1.25
CA ARG A 696 12.90 7.45 0.22
C ARG A 696 11.79 6.72 0.98
N HIS A 697 11.42 5.52 0.54
CA HIS A 697 10.31 4.74 1.07
C HIS A 697 10.71 3.28 1.36
N TYR A 698 9.82 2.52 2.01
CA TYR A 698 9.99 1.07 2.12
C TYR A 698 9.58 0.43 0.78
N THR A 699 10.27 -0.60 0.29
CA THR A 699 9.78 -1.31 -0.91
C THR A 699 8.42 -1.95 -0.66
N VAL A 700 8.23 -2.48 0.55
CA VAL A 700 6.96 -3.07 1.00
C VAL A 700 6.58 -2.53 2.38
N ASP A 701 5.42 -1.87 2.48
CA ASP A 701 4.81 -1.37 3.73
C ASP A 701 3.60 -2.25 4.12
N ILE A 702 3.76 -3.03 5.18
CA ILE A 702 2.73 -3.93 5.72
C ILE A 702 2.18 -3.37 7.04
N SER A 703 1.26 -2.41 6.90
CA SER A 703 0.63 -1.70 8.02
C SER A 703 -0.43 -2.53 8.75
N GLN A 704 -1.15 -3.40 8.03
CA GLN A 704 -2.19 -4.27 8.58
C GLN A 704 -2.42 -5.53 7.74
N GLY A 705 -3.17 -6.49 8.30
CA GLY A 705 -3.67 -7.66 7.59
C GLY A 705 -2.64 -8.79 7.38
N GLN A 706 -3.09 -9.83 6.69
CA GLN A 706 -2.30 -10.99 6.29
C GLN A 706 -1.98 -10.92 4.80
N LEU A 707 -0.91 -10.19 4.45
CA LEU A 707 -0.30 -10.27 3.13
C LEU A 707 0.52 -11.57 3.04
N ILE A 708 0.25 -12.39 2.03
CA ILE A 708 1.16 -13.46 1.60
C ILE A 708 2.03 -12.89 0.49
N LEU A 709 3.34 -12.87 0.69
CA LEU A 709 4.33 -12.39 -0.27
C LEU A 709 5.28 -13.54 -0.61
N GLU A 710 5.27 -13.98 -1.87
CA GLU A 710 5.76 -15.31 -2.24
C GLU A 710 6.55 -15.31 -3.55
N ASP A 711 7.69 -15.99 -3.62
CA ASP A 711 8.53 -16.06 -4.84
C ASP A 711 8.90 -14.67 -5.43
N CYS A 712 9.11 -13.65 -4.60
CA CYS A 712 9.42 -12.28 -5.05
C CYS A 712 10.88 -11.89 -4.82
N ASN A 713 11.42 -11.07 -5.73
CA ASN A 713 12.68 -10.34 -5.51
C ASN A 713 12.35 -8.94 -4.99
N ILE A 714 13.00 -8.49 -3.91
CA ILE A 714 12.66 -7.24 -3.24
C ILE A 714 13.95 -6.49 -2.91
N THR A 715 14.08 -5.27 -3.45
CA THR A 715 15.26 -4.40 -3.29
C THR A 715 14.86 -2.95 -3.03
N ALA A 716 15.71 -2.19 -2.35
CA ALA A 716 15.50 -0.77 -2.06
C ALA A 716 16.78 0.03 -2.31
N ASN A 717 16.65 1.23 -2.88
CA ASN A 717 17.73 2.23 -2.93
C ASN A 717 17.52 3.34 -1.88
N SER A 718 16.39 3.36 -1.15
CA SER A 718 16.21 4.28 -0.03
C SER A 718 17.13 4.00 1.17
N ASN A 719 17.13 4.96 2.10
CA ASN A 719 17.73 4.83 3.43
C ASN A 719 16.78 4.13 4.44
N TYR A 720 15.72 3.47 3.97
CA TYR A 720 14.75 2.74 4.80
C TYR A 720 14.97 1.22 4.70
N SER A 721 14.14 0.45 5.39
CA SER A 721 14.14 -1.01 5.28
C SER A 721 13.54 -1.48 3.96
N VAL A 722 13.98 -2.62 3.43
CA VAL A 722 13.38 -3.18 2.21
C VAL A 722 11.92 -3.58 2.46
N VAL A 723 11.66 -4.24 3.60
CA VAL A 723 10.29 -4.56 4.07
C VAL A 723 10.06 -3.99 5.46
N ALA A 724 8.94 -3.27 5.63
CA ALA A 724 8.43 -2.84 6.93
C ALA A 724 7.12 -3.57 7.29
N ILE A 725 7.02 -3.99 8.54
CA ILE A 725 5.84 -4.64 9.11
C ILE A 725 5.50 -3.91 10.42
N GLY A 726 4.38 -3.19 10.47
CA GLY A 726 4.15 -2.19 11.51
C GLY A 726 2.69 -1.86 11.78
N GLY A 727 2.09 -2.56 12.74
CA GLY A 727 0.74 -2.33 13.24
C GLY A 727 0.21 -3.55 14.01
N PRO A 728 -0.68 -3.37 15.00
CA PRO A 728 -1.13 -4.45 15.89
C PRO A 728 -1.96 -5.54 15.19
N THR A 729 -2.41 -5.27 13.96
CA THR A 729 -3.17 -6.18 13.08
C THR A 729 -2.34 -6.73 11.91
N ALA A 730 -1.08 -6.30 11.74
CA ALA A 730 -0.20 -6.84 10.71
C ALA A 730 0.29 -8.24 11.10
N ASN A 731 0.08 -9.22 10.22
CA ASN A 731 0.51 -10.61 10.38
C ASN A 731 0.78 -11.28 9.01
N PRO A 732 1.72 -10.78 8.19
CA PRO A 732 2.04 -11.35 6.89
C PRO A 732 2.76 -12.69 6.97
N VAL A 733 2.76 -13.41 5.84
CA VAL A 733 3.61 -14.57 5.56
C VAL A 733 4.48 -14.24 4.35
N ILE A 734 5.77 -14.00 4.60
CA ILE A 734 6.76 -13.72 3.55
C ILE A 734 7.54 -15.01 3.32
N ARG A 735 7.57 -15.54 2.08
CA ARG A 735 8.22 -16.84 1.84
C ARG A 735 8.84 -17.02 0.47
N ARG A 736 10.00 -17.71 0.45
CA ARG A 736 10.79 -17.96 -0.78
C ARG A 736 11.17 -16.67 -1.54
N CYS A 737 11.29 -15.56 -0.82
CA CYS A 737 11.66 -14.26 -1.38
C CYS A 737 13.15 -13.96 -1.19
N HIS A 738 13.71 -13.16 -2.10
CA HIS A 738 15.02 -12.52 -1.95
C HIS A 738 14.82 -11.08 -1.46
N ILE A 739 15.47 -10.70 -0.36
CA ILE A 739 15.33 -9.37 0.27
C ILE A 739 16.73 -8.77 0.45
N TYR A 740 17.11 -7.84 -0.43
CA TYR A 740 18.51 -7.49 -0.62
C TYR A 740 18.77 -6.02 -0.99
N LYS A 741 20.04 -5.61 -0.83
CA LYS A 741 20.61 -4.30 -1.24
C LYS A 741 20.00 -3.04 -0.61
N GLY A 742 19.03 -3.15 0.29
CA GLY A 742 18.52 -2.01 1.05
C GLY A 742 19.59 -1.39 1.92
N LYS A 743 19.63 -0.06 2.05
CA LYS A 743 20.68 0.63 2.84
C LYS A 743 20.48 0.51 4.35
N TRP A 744 19.27 0.15 4.79
CA TRP A 744 18.97 -0.14 6.19
C TRP A 744 18.74 -1.64 6.42
N ASN A 745 17.75 -2.03 7.23
CA ASN A 745 17.49 -3.45 7.49
C ASN A 745 16.81 -4.13 6.29
N GLY A 746 17.02 -5.44 6.11
CA GLY A 746 16.26 -6.21 5.12
C GLY A 746 14.77 -6.27 5.48
N ILE A 747 14.46 -6.74 6.70
CA ILE A 747 13.11 -6.67 7.28
C ILE A 747 13.15 -5.87 8.59
N TRP A 748 12.19 -4.98 8.79
CA TRP A 748 11.95 -4.28 10.06
C TRP A 748 10.53 -4.53 10.58
N VAL A 749 10.42 -4.94 11.85
CA VAL A 749 9.14 -5.32 12.48
C VAL A 749 8.91 -4.52 13.76
N SER A 750 7.76 -3.85 13.85
CA SER A 750 7.49 -2.78 14.83
C SER A 750 6.03 -2.75 15.31
N ASN A 751 5.69 -1.82 16.23
CA ASN A 751 4.31 -1.52 16.64
C ASN A 751 3.42 -2.73 17.01
N ASN A 752 3.96 -3.69 17.77
CA ASN A 752 3.30 -4.95 18.17
C ASN A 752 2.86 -5.85 17.00
N ALA A 753 3.38 -5.63 15.79
CA ALA A 753 3.11 -6.47 14.63
C ALA A 753 3.58 -7.91 14.83
N ARG A 754 3.02 -8.80 14.00
CA ARG A 754 3.37 -10.22 13.94
C ARG A 754 3.80 -10.60 12.53
N GLY A 755 4.24 -11.83 12.33
CA GLY A 755 4.42 -12.39 11.00
C GLY A 755 5.20 -13.69 11.01
N THR A 756 5.28 -14.31 9.84
CA THR A 756 6.17 -15.44 9.57
C THR A 756 7.02 -15.13 8.34
N VAL A 757 8.32 -15.38 8.44
CA VAL A 757 9.27 -15.37 7.32
C VAL A 757 9.78 -16.79 7.16
N GLU A 758 9.57 -17.43 6.01
CA GLU A 758 10.01 -18.82 5.79
C GLU A 758 10.69 -19.07 4.43
N ASP A 759 11.76 -19.87 4.42
CA ASP A 759 12.52 -20.22 3.20
C ASP A 759 13.07 -19.01 2.41
N CYS A 760 13.26 -17.85 3.06
CA CYS A 760 13.74 -16.61 2.42
C CYS A 760 15.27 -16.45 2.48
N ASN A 761 15.80 -15.68 1.52
CA ASN A 761 17.19 -15.26 1.46
C ASN A 761 17.28 -13.74 1.72
N ILE A 762 18.01 -13.32 2.76
CA ILE A 762 18.09 -11.92 3.21
C ILE A 762 19.56 -11.49 3.31
N PHE A 763 20.04 -10.71 2.34
CA PHE A 763 21.47 -10.52 2.11
C PHE A 763 21.85 -9.17 1.48
N GLU A 764 23.12 -8.77 1.56
CA GLU A 764 23.63 -7.50 1.03
C GLU A 764 22.92 -6.22 1.56
N ASN A 765 22.15 -6.29 2.66
CA ASN A 765 21.52 -5.10 3.25
C ASN A 765 22.53 -4.35 4.16
N GLY A 766 22.46 -3.01 4.17
CA GLY A 766 23.46 -2.15 4.82
C GLY A 766 23.45 -2.16 6.35
N SER A 767 22.31 -2.49 6.97
CA SER A 767 22.16 -2.69 8.41
C SER A 767 21.91 -4.18 8.70
N SER A 768 21.05 -4.53 9.66
CA SER A 768 20.79 -5.92 10.04
C SER A 768 19.83 -6.62 9.07
N GLY A 769 20.03 -7.91 8.82
CA GLY A 769 19.15 -8.69 7.94
C GLY A 769 17.69 -8.63 8.39
N VAL A 770 17.43 -8.89 9.67
CA VAL A 770 16.11 -8.72 10.30
C VAL A 770 16.23 -7.96 11.62
N GLY A 771 15.51 -6.84 11.74
CA GLY A 771 15.35 -6.09 12.99
C GLY A 771 13.93 -6.24 13.55
N ILE A 772 13.80 -6.47 14.86
CA ILE A 772 12.50 -6.64 15.55
C ILE A 772 12.47 -5.79 16.82
N GLY A 773 11.42 -4.98 17.01
CA GLY A 773 11.22 -4.27 18.26
C GLY A 773 9.82 -3.69 18.46
N GLN A 774 9.69 -2.78 19.43
CA GLN A 774 8.43 -2.12 19.81
C GLN A 774 7.29 -3.13 20.07
N GLY A 775 7.58 -4.18 20.83
CA GLY A 775 6.61 -5.24 21.17
C GLY A 775 6.27 -6.24 20.05
N ALA A 776 6.88 -6.11 18.87
CA ALA A 776 6.59 -6.99 17.73
C ALA A 776 7.09 -8.44 17.93
N LYS A 777 6.46 -9.40 17.24
CA LYS A 777 6.70 -10.84 17.40
C LYS A 777 6.86 -11.56 16.06
N LEU A 778 8.08 -11.92 15.68
CA LEU A 778 8.35 -12.56 14.39
C LEU A 778 8.75 -14.03 14.53
N ILE A 779 8.23 -14.87 13.63
CA ILE A 779 8.70 -16.25 13.42
C ILE A 779 9.56 -16.26 12.16
N ILE A 780 10.78 -16.79 12.24
CA ILE A 780 11.74 -16.91 11.13
C ILE A 780 12.12 -18.39 11.00
N ARG A 781 11.98 -18.98 9.81
CA ARG A 781 12.15 -20.43 9.60
C ARG A 781 12.87 -20.78 8.31
N ARG A 782 13.89 -21.64 8.38
CA ARG A 782 14.60 -22.18 7.19
C ARG A 782 15.21 -21.10 6.28
N CYS A 783 15.43 -19.89 6.80
CA CYS A 783 15.94 -18.75 6.04
C CYS A 783 17.47 -18.75 6.00
N GLN A 784 18.03 -18.12 4.97
CA GLN A 784 19.44 -17.74 4.90
C GLN A 784 19.55 -16.24 5.10
N ILE A 785 20.27 -15.81 6.15
CA ILE A 785 20.47 -14.40 6.49
C ILE A 785 21.98 -14.18 6.61
N ASN A 786 22.61 -13.66 5.56
CA ASN A 786 24.06 -13.58 5.42
C ASN A 786 24.48 -12.31 4.68
N GLN A 787 25.76 -11.92 4.73
CA GLN A 787 26.33 -10.79 3.97
C GLN A 787 25.66 -9.42 4.24
N ASN A 788 24.93 -9.26 5.34
CA ASN A 788 24.40 -7.95 5.76
C ASN A 788 25.47 -7.18 6.56
N GLY A 789 25.45 -5.84 6.47
CA GLY A 789 26.44 -4.93 7.08
C GLY A 789 26.33 -4.81 8.60
N GLY A 790 25.15 -5.11 9.16
CA GLY A 790 24.91 -5.26 10.59
C GLY A 790 24.87 -6.73 11.02
N LYS A 791 23.88 -7.06 11.85
CA LYS A 791 23.65 -8.40 12.41
C LYS A 791 22.78 -9.24 11.48
N ALA A 792 22.77 -10.57 11.64
CA ALA A 792 21.72 -11.37 10.99
C ALA A 792 20.35 -11.01 11.58
N ILE A 793 20.23 -11.06 12.91
CA ILE A 793 19.00 -10.79 13.65
C ILE A 793 19.29 -9.87 14.85
N ALA A 794 18.66 -8.70 14.87
CA ALA A 794 18.73 -7.71 15.94
C ALA A 794 17.36 -7.55 16.63
N VAL A 795 17.30 -7.74 17.96
CA VAL A 795 16.06 -7.70 18.74
C VAL A 795 16.17 -6.74 19.91
N TYR A 796 15.29 -5.74 19.96
CA TYR A 796 15.33 -4.65 20.95
C TYR A 796 13.92 -4.17 21.34
N ASN A 797 13.81 -3.27 22.32
CA ASN A 797 12.55 -2.59 22.69
C ASN A 797 11.33 -3.54 22.84
N LYS A 798 11.48 -4.62 23.60
CA LYS A 798 10.45 -5.66 23.84
C LYS A 798 10.04 -6.48 22.60
N GLY A 799 10.86 -6.50 21.55
CA GLY A 799 10.69 -7.43 20.43
C GLY A 799 10.89 -8.89 20.84
N GLU A 800 10.17 -9.80 20.19
CA GLU A 800 10.30 -11.25 20.37
C GLU A 800 10.57 -11.93 19.02
N ALA A 801 11.58 -12.80 18.98
CA ALA A 801 11.88 -13.64 17.81
C ALA A 801 11.78 -15.13 18.16
N THR A 802 11.18 -15.92 17.27
CA THR A 802 11.35 -17.38 17.26
C THR A 802 12.02 -17.77 15.95
N VAL A 803 13.23 -18.33 16.05
CA VAL A 803 14.13 -18.57 14.90
C VAL A 803 14.47 -20.05 14.86
N GLU A 804 14.08 -20.75 13.79
CA GLU A 804 14.21 -22.20 13.70
C GLU A 804 14.79 -22.65 12.35
N ASP A 805 15.79 -23.54 12.37
CA ASP A 805 16.41 -24.15 11.18
C ASP A 805 17.05 -23.14 10.18
N CYS A 806 17.46 -21.94 10.63
CA CYS A 806 18.04 -20.89 9.79
C CYS A 806 19.58 -20.90 9.74
N ASN A 807 20.17 -20.38 8.67
CA ASN A 807 21.60 -20.05 8.59
C ASN A 807 21.79 -18.53 8.74
N LEU A 808 22.59 -18.12 9.73
CA LEU A 808 22.81 -16.73 10.15
C LEU A 808 24.28 -16.28 10.00
N THR A 809 25.12 -17.12 9.37
CA THR A 809 26.57 -16.91 9.25
C THR A 809 26.96 -15.81 8.27
N GLY A 810 28.16 -15.25 8.44
CA GLY A 810 28.79 -14.37 7.44
C GLY A 810 28.15 -12.98 7.31
N ASN A 811 27.54 -12.47 8.38
CA ASN A 811 27.13 -11.05 8.48
C ASN A 811 28.26 -10.25 9.15
N ALA A 812 28.44 -8.98 8.79
CA ALA A 812 29.60 -8.21 9.23
C ALA A 812 29.61 -7.93 10.75
N GLY A 813 28.44 -7.90 11.41
CA GLY A 813 28.31 -7.88 12.87
C GLY A 813 28.20 -9.27 13.53
N GLY A 814 28.17 -10.36 12.75
CA GLY A 814 27.82 -11.71 13.21
C GLY A 814 26.30 -11.93 13.38
N ALA A 815 25.90 -13.12 13.82
CA ALA A 815 24.51 -13.54 13.83
C ALA A 815 23.56 -12.70 14.72
N TRP A 816 23.92 -12.46 15.99
CA TRP A 816 22.95 -12.01 17.00
C TRP A 816 23.23 -10.63 17.61
N GLU A 817 22.17 -9.86 17.82
CA GLU A 817 22.11 -8.78 18.80
C GLU A 817 20.78 -8.83 19.56
N ILE A 818 20.86 -8.82 20.89
CA ILE A 818 19.69 -8.89 21.79
C ILE A 818 19.87 -7.79 22.83
N ALA A 819 19.28 -6.63 22.58
CA ALA A 819 19.34 -5.49 23.49
C ALA A 819 18.42 -5.68 24.70
N GLN A 820 18.53 -4.81 25.70
CA GLN A 820 17.80 -4.94 26.96
C GLN A 820 16.28 -5.06 26.74
N GLY A 821 15.71 -6.17 27.20
CA GLY A 821 14.28 -6.47 27.07
C GLY A 821 13.85 -7.10 25.74
N GLY A 822 14.75 -7.31 24.78
CA GLY A 822 14.51 -8.21 23.64
C GLY A 822 14.50 -9.68 24.08
N TYR A 823 13.79 -10.55 23.35
CA TYR A 823 13.72 -11.98 23.62
C TYR A 823 13.87 -12.80 22.34
N VAL A 824 14.69 -13.86 22.38
CA VAL A 824 14.93 -14.76 21.25
C VAL A 824 14.78 -16.21 21.70
N ARG A 825 14.00 -16.98 20.94
CA ARG A 825 13.96 -18.44 20.98
C ARG A 825 14.64 -18.99 19.74
N SER A 826 15.93 -19.32 19.86
CA SER A 826 16.74 -19.98 18.83
C SER A 826 16.60 -21.51 18.91
N THR A 827 16.56 -22.23 17.79
CA THR A 827 16.52 -23.71 17.76
C THR A 827 17.04 -24.24 16.42
N ARG A 828 18.08 -25.09 16.44
CA ARG A 828 18.70 -25.72 15.24
C ARG A 828 19.18 -24.72 14.16
N ASN A 829 19.52 -23.50 14.56
CA ASN A 829 20.13 -22.52 13.67
C ASN A 829 21.64 -22.79 13.55
N VAL A 830 22.25 -22.30 12.48
CA VAL A 830 23.71 -22.21 12.31
C VAL A 830 24.10 -20.75 12.39
N ASP A 831 25.02 -20.41 13.29
CA ASP A 831 25.60 -19.09 13.46
C ASP A 831 27.13 -19.16 13.60
N ASP A 832 27.79 -18.00 13.56
CA ASP A 832 29.26 -17.89 13.53
C ASP A 832 29.95 -18.38 14.83
N GLU A 833 29.19 -18.81 15.84
CA GLU A 833 29.66 -19.33 17.13
C GLU A 833 29.33 -20.83 17.35
N SER A 834 28.71 -21.51 16.36
CA SER A 834 28.12 -22.87 16.47
C SER A 834 28.97 -24.05 16.00
#